data_AF-A0A671Q582-F1
#
_entry.id   AF-A0A671Q582-F1
#
_cell.length_a   1.000
_cell.length_b   1.000
_cell.length_c   1.000
_cell.angle_alpha   90.00
_cell.angle_beta   90.00
_cell.angle_gamma   90.00
#
_symmetry.space_group_name_H-M   'P 1'
#
loop_
_entity.id
_entity.type
_entity.pdbx_description
1 polymer ?
#
loop_
_entity_poly.entity_id
_entity_poly.type
_entity_poly.pdbx_seq_one_letter_code
_entity_poly.pdbx_strand_id
1 'polypeptide(L)'
;NNQTEIICSEQKPTALLGIGFVLVGPSVLLLLKSTWKFIFKSATRPSKKTIFWVLCVEFLVALGAAVLTIVSMPHFDIVTNVMILNSVSILSAVFQVVAECLAKERKWLIMLPVCSILLTVTGYVFFAISYLIFESSLEINISIGLAIVGTICVSVNWWENYSMLFAVSFLEDISRDIAQSRNVVCIISSLMRILVTSAVVGAYVPLSGREWKSVKLVFETVVVSLVVIQMTSSALCRWFVVVACKMHALRRSFVLPMYLASITVLAVFLFPTAVRLPKSNQTSTFFETFQPKSSGEWLHLMLTDAIRTLNTRDIMVHKKTGGLACLGCSALSWWLGLMLSTVYIWYLKIHRIERTQDLFVRCMYEGAFLEQSMLLNTRFEIRKRIKEKKVFLCATMWHETYDEMMKIIISMFRLDKYRPKTDKQSDVEFEFHIYFDDAFKDVDNGRHANEYAEILVDVIKEDPCIFKQKAALPRQKIINTPYGGRLEYTLPKGNLMMVHLKDKTLIRHKKRWSQIMYLYYILGWRLNRQYFEEFEAGKELDFLKERLKVSDRENTYILALDGDTDFQPSAVMLLIDRLNLYPEVGAACGRIHPTGTGPMVWYQKFEYAVGHWLQKTAEHVFGCVLCSPGCFSLFRGAALMDDNVMKRYTTKASEASHYVQYDQGEDRWLCTLLLQQGWRVEYNAASDAYTNAPQDFKEFYNQRRRWGPSTMANTIDLLGSGGLTSQRNSSISKLYILYQIISMAASILGPATVCLMISALTLAIVPPTVYLILCFKLKSDTQIKIAAIMSVFYAFLMAGTVLSIIGDLVKQKTFLTPSGLFLIGMVVLYIITAALHPQEFSLVIYGLLYFLCIPSGYLLLVIYSIVNMNNVTWGTRETGSQAKTTAVNTIKKKVMNATCCKCPCVESEDLSEKILPKKNEEEEEEIQRRELQKKYLEPLKENKEQQEKIADDLRELRNKVTFAFFFCNVLWLVATFFLQAIGDLVSIKIPKIYPNGTYDPTEVFSLDPIALMFLLSFASLLLMQFVAMLYHRIYTLIHFVAYADTEMKSYRKQSHRSHQVSQWITHKMMTF
;
A
#
# COMPACT_ATOMS: atom_id res chain seq x y z
N ASN A 1 -47.51 -44.10 13.77
CA ASN A 1 -46.82 -44.01 15.08
C ASN A 1 -45.50 -43.26 14.97
N ASN A 2 -45.56 -41.95 15.26
CA ASN A 2 -44.62 -41.11 16.01
C ASN A 2 -43.13 -41.53 16.12
N GLN A 3 -42.33 -41.37 15.06
CA GLN A 3 -40.86 -41.24 15.19
C GLN A 3 -40.26 -40.21 14.19
N THR A 4 -40.96 -39.10 13.95
CA THR A 4 -40.44 -37.94 13.22
C THR A 4 -39.77 -36.95 14.18
N GLU A 5 -38.61 -37.30 14.73
CA GLU A 5 -37.71 -36.33 15.37
C GLU A 5 -36.30 -36.53 14.81
N ILE A 6 -36.04 -35.88 13.66
CA ILE A 6 -34.78 -35.96 12.89
C ILE A 6 -33.65 -35.15 13.58
N ILE A 7 -34.03 -34.22 14.45
CA ILE A 7 -33.18 -33.62 15.48
C ILE A 7 -33.93 -33.91 16.78
N CYS A 8 -33.28 -34.54 17.76
CA CYS A 8 -33.88 -34.75 19.09
C CYS A 8 -34.45 -33.40 19.56
N SER A 9 -35.65 -33.33 20.12
CA SER A 9 -36.26 -32.07 20.60
C SER A 9 -35.28 -31.18 21.40
N GLU A 10 -34.34 -31.80 22.11
CA GLU A 10 -33.23 -31.17 22.85
C GLU A 10 -32.18 -30.44 21.98
N GLN A 11 -31.94 -30.85 20.74
CA GLN A 11 -30.90 -30.29 19.86
C GLN A 11 -31.41 -29.14 18.95
N LYS A 12 -32.73 -28.98 18.80
CA LYS A 12 -33.34 -27.93 17.96
C LYS A 12 -33.06 -26.49 18.46
N PRO A 13 -33.06 -26.18 19.76
CA PRO A 13 -32.62 -24.88 20.28
C PRO A 13 -31.19 -24.51 19.89
N THR A 14 -30.30 -25.50 19.83
CA THR A 14 -28.89 -25.31 19.47
C THR A 14 -28.72 -24.97 18.00
N ALA A 15 -29.45 -25.64 17.10
CA ALA A 15 -29.43 -25.30 15.67
C ALA A 15 -29.89 -23.85 15.43
N LEU A 16 -30.92 -23.38 16.16
CA LEU A 16 -31.38 -21.99 16.11
C LEU A 16 -30.32 -21.01 16.64
N LEU A 17 -29.59 -21.37 17.70
CA LEU A 17 -28.47 -20.58 18.21
C LEU A 17 -27.31 -20.51 17.20
N GLY A 18 -27.00 -21.61 16.52
CA GLY A 18 -26.02 -21.66 15.43
C GLY A 18 -26.38 -20.73 14.27
N ILE A 19 -27.66 -20.72 13.85
CA ILE A 19 -28.18 -19.77 12.85
C ILE A 19 -28.04 -18.33 13.35
N GLY A 20 -28.34 -18.07 14.63
CA GLY A 20 -28.09 -16.78 15.28
C GLY A 20 -26.63 -16.32 15.20
N PHE A 21 -25.68 -17.22 15.47
CA PHE A 21 -24.25 -16.91 15.33
C PHE A 21 -23.85 -16.61 13.88
N VAL A 22 -24.41 -17.32 12.90
CA VAL A 22 -24.16 -17.06 11.47
C VAL A 22 -24.70 -15.69 11.05
N LEU A 23 -25.90 -15.30 11.51
CA LEU A 23 -26.48 -13.98 11.23
C LEU A 23 -25.63 -12.85 11.81
N VAL A 24 -25.15 -13.02 13.04
CA VAL A 24 -24.44 -11.98 13.78
C VAL A 24 -22.95 -11.94 13.45
N GLY A 25 -22.38 -13.04 12.95
CA GLY A 25 -20.95 -13.17 12.72
C GLY A 25 -20.32 -12.07 11.86
N PRO A 26 -20.90 -11.64 10.72
CA PRO A 26 -20.37 -10.51 9.96
C PRO A 26 -20.36 -9.20 10.77
N SER A 27 -21.34 -9.01 11.66
CA SER A 27 -21.40 -7.87 12.60
C SER A 27 -20.31 -7.96 13.66
N VAL A 28 -19.98 -9.15 14.15
CA VAL A 28 -18.85 -9.35 15.09
C VAL A 28 -17.52 -9.04 14.40
N LEU A 29 -17.30 -9.54 13.18
CA LEU A 29 -16.11 -9.24 12.40
C LEU A 29 -15.99 -7.74 12.10
N LEU A 30 -17.11 -7.08 11.78
CA LEU A 30 -17.16 -5.64 11.55
C LEU A 30 -16.89 -4.85 12.84
N LEU A 31 -17.42 -5.29 13.98
CA LEU A 31 -17.18 -4.69 15.29
C LEU A 31 -15.69 -4.78 15.65
N LEU A 32 -15.08 -5.97 15.56
CA LEU A 32 -13.65 -6.16 15.83
C LEU A 32 -12.79 -5.27 14.93
N LYS A 33 -13.07 -5.24 13.63
CA LYS A 33 -12.34 -4.40 12.67
C LYS A 33 -12.51 -2.90 12.95
N SER A 34 -13.72 -2.46 13.30
CA SER A 34 -14.03 -1.05 13.50
C SER A 34 -13.53 -0.56 14.86
N THR A 35 -13.60 -1.40 15.90
CA THR A 35 -12.99 -1.15 17.21
C THR A 35 -11.48 -1.10 17.11
N TRP A 36 -10.85 -2.02 16.35
CA TRP A 36 -9.42 -1.92 16.04
C TRP A 36 -9.11 -0.59 15.35
N LYS A 37 -9.84 -0.20 14.30
CA LYS A 37 -9.62 1.11 13.68
C LYS A 37 -9.87 2.29 14.63
N PHE A 38 -10.84 2.19 15.54
CA PHE A 38 -11.14 3.24 16.52
C PHE A 38 -10.02 3.38 17.57
N ILE A 39 -9.40 2.27 17.98
CA ILE A 39 -8.24 2.28 18.90
C ILE A 39 -7.00 2.86 18.19
N PHE A 40 -6.79 2.48 16.93
CA PHE A 40 -5.58 2.83 16.18
C PHE A 40 -5.73 4.08 15.29
N LYS A 41 -6.90 4.72 15.17
CA LYS A 41 -7.09 5.93 14.34
C LYS A 41 -8.00 6.93 15.03
N SER A 42 -7.78 8.22 14.78
CA SER A 42 -8.74 9.25 15.19
C SER A 42 -10.07 9.00 14.49
N ALA A 43 -11.16 9.03 15.26
CA ALA A 43 -12.52 8.81 14.76
C ALA A 43 -13.41 9.96 15.20
N THR A 44 -14.08 10.57 14.23
CA THR A 44 -15.08 11.62 14.47
C THR A 44 -16.37 11.00 14.98
N ARG A 45 -17.07 11.70 15.89
CA ARG A 45 -18.36 11.25 16.40
C ARG A 45 -19.48 11.66 15.42
N PRO A 46 -20.42 10.76 15.08
CA PRO A 46 -21.57 11.10 14.25
C PRO A 46 -22.51 12.07 14.98
N SER A 47 -23.29 12.83 14.20
CA SER A 47 -24.36 13.66 14.75
C SER A 47 -25.48 12.80 15.37
N LYS A 48 -26.25 13.39 16.29
CA LYS A 48 -27.39 12.70 16.94
C LYS A 48 -28.45 12.24 15.93
N LYS A 49 -28.67 13.01 14.86
CA LYS A 49 -29.61 12.67 13.77
C LYS A 49 -29.16 11.42 13.02
N THR A 50 -27.87 11.35 12.68
CA THR A 50 -27.26 10.18 12.02
C THR A 50 -27.33 8.94 12.90
N ILE A 51 -27.02 9.06 14.19
CA ILE A 51 -27.13 7.93 15.14
C ILE A 51 -28.56 7.39 15.17
N PHE A 52 -29.56 8.26 15.33
CA PHE A 52 -30.96 7.85 15.38
C PHE A 52 -31.39 7.14 14.10
N TRP A 53 -31.12 7.73 12.93
CA TRP A 53 -31.48 7.13 11.63
C TRP A 53 -30.84 5.76 11.43
N VAL A 54 -29.53 5.64 11.69
CA VAL A 54 -28.81 4.37 11.59
C VAL A 54 -29.42 3.34 12.56
N LEU A 55 -29.66 3.68 13.82
CA LEU A 55 -30.26 2.75 14.77
C LEU A 55 -31.64 2.26 14.32
N CYS A 56 -32.50 3.14 13.78
CA CYS A 56 -33.82 2.76 13.27
C CYS A 56 -33.72 1.79 12.09
N VAL A 57 -32.88 2.09 11.10
CA VAL A 57 -32.70 1.22 9.92
C VAL A 57 -32.10 -0.13 10.33
N GLU A 58 -31.06 -0.11 11.16
CA GLU A 58 -30.36 -1.32 11.58
C GLU A 58 -31.24 -2.21 12.47
N PHE A 59 -32.10 -1.61 13.31
CA PHE A 59 -33.14 -2.34 14.05
C PHE A 59 -34.10 -3.05 13.09
N LEU A 60 -34.66 -2.33 12.12
CA LEU A 60 -35.64 -2.87 11.18
C LEU A 60 -35.05 -4.03 10.36
N VAL A 61 -33.82 -3.85 9.85
CA VAL A 61 -33.14 -4.87 9.06
C VAL A 61 -32.77 -6.08 9.91
N ALA A 62 -32.24 -5.88 11.13
CA ALA A 62 -31.87 -6.98 12.02
C ALA A 62 -33.11 -7.77 12.47
N LEU A 63 -34.21 -7.08 12.79
CA LEU A 63 -35.48 -7.70 13.14
C LEU A 63 -36.04 -8.50 11.98
N GLY A 64 -36.08 -7.91 10.78
CA GLY A 64 -36.56 -8.59 9.56
C GLY A 64 -35.74 -9.82 9.21
N ALA A 65 -34.41 -9.74 9.30
CA ALA A 65 -33.51 -10.86 9.05
C ALA A 65 -33.73 -11.98 10.06
N ALA A 66 -33.74 -11.66 11.36
CA ALA A 66 -33.93 -12.65 12.42
C ALA A 66 -35.31 -13.31 12.35
N VAL A 67 -36.39 -12.54 12.14
CA VAL A 67 -37.76 -13.08 12.00
C VAL A 67 -37.89 -13.96 10.75
N LEU A 68 -37.29 -13.57 9.63
CA LEU A 68 -37.30 -14.40 8.43
C LEU A 68 -36.61 -15.74 8.69
N THR A 69 -35.36 -15.72 9.16
CA THR A 69 -34.51 -16.94 9.23
C THR A 69 -34.76 -17.82 10.45
N ILE A 70 -35.06 -17.24 11.61
CA ILE A 70 -35.22 -17.98 12.88
C ILE A 70 -36.69 -18.36 13.12
N VAL A 71 -37.63 -17.48 12.75
CA VAL A 71 -39.06 -17.67 13.05
C VAL A 71 -39.82 -18.25 11.86
N SER A 72 -39.59 -17.77 10.64
CA SER A 72 -40.42 -18.13 9.47
C SER A 72 -39.88 -19.32 8.68
N MET A 73 -38.58 -19.31 8.35
CA MET A 73 -37.93 -20.35 7.53
C MET A 73 -38.05 -21.80 8.06
N PRO A 74 -38.05 -22.07 9.38
CA PRO A 74 -38.26 -23.44 9.87
C PRO A 74 -39.59 -24.07 9.43
N HIS A 75 -40.56 -23.25 9.02
CA HIS A 75 -41.87 -23.72 8.57
C HIS A 75 -41.93 -24.01 7.06
N PHE A 76 -40.92 -23.61 6.26
CA PHE A 76 -40.90 -23.82 4.81
C PHE A 76 -39.93 -24.92 4.36
N ASP A 77 -40.09 -25.36 3.11
CA ASP A 77 -39.18 -26.30 2.47
C ASP A 77 -37.85 -25.66 2.04
N ILE A 78 -36.86 -26.49 1.73
CA ILE A 78 -35.51 -26.06 1.36
C ILE A 78 -35.51 -25.22 0.07
N VAL A 79 -36.35 -25.55 -0.93
CA VAL A 79 -36.44 -24.79 -2.19
C VAL A 79 -36.99 -23.40 -1.92
N THR A 80 -38.08 -23.31 -1.15
CA THR A 80 -38.65 -22.03 -0.72
C THR A 80 -37.64 -21.22 0.10
N ASN A 81 -36.98 -21.83 1.07
CA ASN A 81 -36.00 -21.15 1.94
C ASN A 81 -34.79 -20.62 1.17
N VAL A 82 -34.30 -21.33 0.16
CA VAL A 82 -33.18 -20.84 -0.68
C VAL A 82 -33.66 -19.72 -1.61
N MET A 83 -34.83 -19.86 -2.24
CA MET A 83 -35.25 -18.96 -3.31
C MET A 83 -35.95 -17.68 -2.83
N ILE A 84 -36.62 -17.71 -1.66
CA ILE A 84 -37.26 -16.52 -1.08
C ILE A 84 -36.25 -15.41 -0.77
N LEU A 85 -34.99 -15.77 -0.51
CA LEU A 85 -33.90 -14.82 -0.27
C LEU A 85 -33.69 -13.86 -1.46
N ASN A 86 -33.95 -14.31 -2.69
CA ASN A 86 -33.81 -13.48 -3.90
C ASN A 86 -34.83 -12.32 -3.97
N SER A 87 -35.96 -12.43 -3.25
CA SER A 87 -37.02 -11.43 -3.23
C SER A 87 -36.65 -10.13 -2.49
N VAL A 88 -35.58 -10.16 -1.68
CA VAL A 88 -35.07 -9.02 -0.88
C VAL A 88 -34.59 -7.85 -1.77
N SER A 89 -34.48 -8.05 -3.09
CA SER A 89 -34.14 -7.01 -4.07
C SER A 89 -35.25 -5.99 -4.35
N ILE A 90 -36.49 -6.23 -3.91
CA ILE A 90 -37.68 -5.44 -4.30
C ILE A 90 -37.51 -3.92 -4.12
N LEU A 91 -37.08 -3.46 -2.94
CA LEU A 91 -36.96 -2.02 -2.67
C LEU A 91 -35.79 -1.38 -3.43
N SER A 92 -34.71 -2.13 -3.67
CA SER A 92 -33.63 -1.69 -4.56
C SER A 92 -34.15 -1.45 -5.97
N ALA A 93 -34.97 -2.35 -6.51
CA ALA A 93 -35.58 -2.17 -7.83
C ALA A 93 -36.52 -0.94 -7.86
N VAL A 94 -37.33 -0.71 -6.82
CA VAL A 94 -38.17 0.50 -6.71
C VAL A 94 -37.31 1.77 -6.74
N PHE A 95 -36.23 1.82 -5.95
CA PHE A 95 -35.37 3.00 -5.91
C PHE A 95 -34.62 3.23 -7.22
N GLN A 96 -34.24 2.18 -7.96
CA GLN A 96 -33.66 2.33 -9.31
C GLN A 96 -34.64 2.96 -10.31
N VAL A 97 -35.93 2.58 -10.26
CA VAL A 97 -36.96 3.23 -11.10
C VAL A 97 -37.05 4.72 -10.78
N VAL A 98 -37.11 5.07 -9.48
CA VAL A 98 -37.15 6.47 -9.04
C VAL A 98 -35.88 7.22 -9.50
N ALA A 99 -34.71 6.58 -9.41
CA ALA A 99 -33.43 7.14 -9.82
C ALA A 99 -33.42 7.62 -11.26
N GLU A 100 -33.79 6.70 -12.16
CA GLU A 100 -33.71 6.89 -13.59
C GLU A 100 -34.81 7.86 -14.08
N CYS A 101 -35.97 7.88 -13.40
CA CYS A 101 -37.01 8.88 -13.62
C CYS A 101 -36.55 10.31 -13.28
N LEU A 102 -35.75 10.49 -12.22
CA LEU A 102 -35.22 11.79 -11.82
C LEU A 102 -34.04 12.24 -12.69
N ALA A 103 -33.17 11.31 -13.11
CA ALA A 103 -31.95 11.62 -13.87
C ALA A 103 -32.21 12.06 -15.32
N LYS A 104 -33.40 11.81 -15.90
CA LYS A 104 -33.82 12.19 -17.28
C LYS A 104 -32.94 11.74 -18.47
N GLU A 105 -31.80 11.08 -18.25
CA GLU A 105 -30.82 10.78 -19.30
C GLU A 105 -30.96 9.40 -19.99
N ARG A 106 -31.54 8.37 -19.36
CA ARG A 106 -31.47 6.98 -19.86
C ARG A 106 -32.79 6.19 -19.81
N LYS A 107 -33.73 6.54 -20.70
CA LYS A 107 -35.10 5.95 -20.72
C LYS A 107 -35.17 4.42 -20.89
N TRP A 108 -34.25 3.77 -21.62
CA TRP A 108 -34.27 2.29 -21.77
C TRP A 108 -34.06 1.58 -20.43
N LEU A 109 -33.13 2.06 -19.61
CA LEU A 109 -32.69 1.37 -18.38
C LEU A 109 -33.79 1.27 -17.31
N ILE A 110 -34.88 2.05 -17.43
CA ILE A 110 -36.06 2.02 -16.55
C ILE A 110 -36.84 0.70 -16.68
N MET A 111 -36.88 0.09 -17.88
CA MET A 111 -37.70 -1.10 -18.12
C MET A 111 -37.22 -2.32 -17.33
N LEU A 112 -35.91 -2.44 -17.08
CA LEU A 112 -35.30 -3.58 -16.37
C LEU A 112 -35.73 -3.67 -14.88
N PRO A 113 -35.60 -2.61 -14.06
CA PRO A 113 -36.07 -2.64 -12.67
C PRO A 113 -37.60 -2.70 -12.56
N VAL A 114 -38.37 -2.13 -13.50
CA VAL A 114 -39.84 -2.32 -13.53
C VAL A 114 -40.20 -3.80 -13.71
N CYS A 115 -39.58 -4.49 -14.68
CA CYS A 115 -39.77 -5.93 -14.86
C CYS A 115 -39.34 -6.74 -13.62
N SER A 116 -38.26 -6.33 -12.94
CA SER A 116 -37.82 -6.94 -11.68
C SER A 116 -38.89 -6.87 -10.58
N ILE A 117 -39.53 -5.71 -10.40
CA ILE A 117 -40.61 -5.53 -9.41
C ILE A 117 -41.79 -6.45 -9.75
N LEU A 118 -42.24 -6.46 -11.00
CA LEU A 118 -43.37 -7.29 -11.44
C LEU A 118 -43.11 -8.79 -11.19
N LEU A 119 -41.91 -9.28 -11.54
CA LEU A 119 -41.52 -10.66 -11.30
C LEU A 119 -41.43 -10.99 -9.80
N THR A 120 -40.90 -10.07 -9.00
CA THR A 120 -40.79 -10.29 -7.55
C THR A 120 -42.16 -10.37 -6.87
N VAL A 121 -43.09 -9.47 -7.23
CA VAL A 121 -44.49 -9.51 -6.76
C VAL A 121 -45.19 -10.78 -7.22
N THR A 122 -45.01 -11.16 -8.49
CA THR A 122 -45.55 -12.42 -9.03
C THR A 122 -45.05 -13.64 -8.25
N GLY A 123 -43.77 -13.64 -7.86
CA GLY A 123 -43.19 -14.68 -7.01
C GLY A 123 -43.86 -14.79 -5.64
N TYR A 124 -44.15 -13.66 -4.97
CA TYR A 124 -44.89 -13.66 -3.70
C TYR A 124 -46.32 -14.19 -3.84
N VAL A 125 -47.00 -13.86 -4.95
CA VAL A 125 -48.35 -14.37 -5.23
C VAL A 125 -48.34 -15.89 -5.37
N PHE A 126 -47.42 -16.44 -6.17
CA PHE A 126 -47.30 -17.90 -6.32
C PHE A 126 -46.88 -18.60 -5.02
N PHE A 127 -46.01 -17.98 -4.23
CA PHE A 127 -45.63 -18.46 -2.91
C PHE A 127 -46.83 -18.54 -1.95
N ALA A 128 -47.63 -17.48 -1.86
CA ALA A 128 -48.83 -17.46 -1.02
C ALA A 128 -49.84 -18.52 -1.48
N ILE A 129 -50.12 -18.61 -2.78
CA ILE A 129 -51.01 -19.63 -3.37
C ILE A 129 -50.53 -21.05 -3.03
N SER A 130 -49.23 -21.31 -3.15
CA SER A 130 -48.64 -22.64 -2.94
C SER A 130 -48.78 -23.16 -1.51
N TYR A 131 -48.79 -22.29 -0.50
CA TYR A 131 -48.91 -22.69 0.90
C TYR A 131 -50.35 -22.52 1.43
N LEU A 132 -51.06 -21.44 1.09
CA LEU A 132 -52.42 -21.21 1.57
C LEU A 132 -53.44 -22.22 1.01
N ILE A 133 -53.27 -22.66 -0.24
CA ILE A 133 -54.22 -23.60 -0.88
C ILE A 133 -53.88 -25.06 -0.56
N PHE A 134 -52.60 -25.39 -0.41
CA PHE A 134 -52.16 -26.79 -0.32
C PHE A 134 -51.73 -27.21 1.08
N GLU A 135 -51.49 -26.29 2.02
CA GLU A 135 -50.97 -26.57 3.36
C GLU A 135 -51.50 -25.52 4.37
N SER A 136 -52.81 -25.54 4.66
CA SER A 136 -53.47 -24.54 5.50
C SER A 136 -53.41 -24.88 6.99
N SER A 137 -52.43 -24.34 7.71
CA SER A 137 -52.41 -24.28 9.18
C SER A 137 -52.26 -22.84 9.68
N LEU A 138 -52.76 -22.54 10.88
CA LEU A 138 -52.68 -21.19 11.47
C LEU A 138 -51.21 -20.73 11.62
N GLU A 139 -50.32 -21.65 12.00
CA GLU A 139 -48.89 -21.37 12.13
C GLU A 139 -48.24 -21.02 10.78
N ILE A 140 -48.55 -21.77 9.71
CA ILE A 140 -48.02 -21.51 8.36
C ILE A 140 -48.51 -20.16 7.83
N ASN A 141 -49.78 -19.80 8.06
CA ASN A 141 -50.34 -18.52 7.63
C ASN A 141 -49.61 -17.32 8.26
N ILE A 142 -49.30 -17.43 9.56
CA ILE A 142 -48.52 -16.40 10.27
C ILE A 142 -47.08 -16.35 9.73
N SER A 143 -46.44 -17.51 9.51
CA SER A 143 -45.08 -17.57 8.95
C SER A 143 -44.99 -16.99 7.54
N ILE A 144 -46.00 -17.15 6.68
CA ILE A 144 -46.04 -16.52 5.33
C ILE A 144 -46.02 -15.00 5.44
N GLY A 145 -46.89 -14.43 6.29
CA GLY A 145 -46.94 -12.99 6.52
C GLY A 145 -45.63 -12.44 7.07
N LEU A 146 -45.07 -13.13 8.07
CA LEU A 146 -43.77 -12.78 8.66
C LEU A 146 -42.61 -12.88 7.66
N ALA A 147 -42.65 -13.84 6.72
CA ALA A 147 -41.63 -13.99 5.69
C ALA A 147 -41.66 -12.84 4.65
N ILE A 148 -42.85 -12.44 4.21
CA ILE A 148 -43.02 -11.32 3.27
C ILE A 148 -42.59 -10.01 3.95
N VAL A 149 -43.07 -9.75 5.17
CA VAL A 149 -42.66 -8.55 5.93
C VAL A 149 -41.16 -8.58 6.21
N GLY A 150 -40.60 -9.73 6.61
CA GLY A 150 -39.18 -9.90 6.86
C GLY A 150 -38.31 -9.57 5.64
N THR A 151 -38.67 -10.09 4.46
CA THR A 151 -37.93 -9.79 3.21
C THR A 151 -37.99 -8.32 2.81
N ILE A 152 -39.14 -7.65 3.00
CA ILE A 152 -39.28 -6.20 2.77
C ILE A 152 -38.43 -5.41 3.78
N CYS A 153 -38.45 -5.76 5.07
CA CYS A 153 -37.63 -5.09 6.08
C CYS A 153 -36.12 -5.21 5.77
N VAL A 154 -35.66 -6.39 5.34
CA VAL A 154 -34.25 -6.60 4.97
C VAL A 154 -33.89 -5.81 3.70
N SER A 155 -34.82 -5.59 2.78
CA SER A 155 -34.54 -4.84 1.53
C SER A 155 -34.12 -3.38 1.77
N VAL A 156 -34.44 -2.81 2.94
CA VAL A 156 -34.02 -1.47 3.38
C VAL A 156 -32.50 -1.39 3.60
N ASN A 157 -31.81 -2.52 3.76
CA ASN A 157 -30.40 -2.58 4.13
C ASN A 157 -29.45 -1.78 3.22
N TRP A 158 -29.80 -1.62 1.93
CA TRP A 158 -28.98 -0.91 0.93
C TRP A 158 -29.53 0.46 0.53
N TRP A 159 -30.35 1.09 1.38
CA TRP A 159 -30.91 2.43 1.14
C TRP A 159 -29.84 3.49 0.78
N GLU A 160 -28.64 3.41 1.35
CA GLU A 160 -27.53 4.35 1.12
C GLU A 160 -27.12 4.44 -0.37
N ASN A 161 -27.31 3.37 -1.16
CA ASN A 161 -27.06 3.38 -2.62
C ASN A 161 -27.83 4.47 -3.35
N TYR A 162 -29.00 4.82 -2.80
CA TYR A 162 -30.00 5.66 -3.41
C TYR A 162 -30.13 6.99 -2.67
N SER A 163 -29.27 7.24 -1.68
CA SER A 163 -29.30 8.45 -0.83
C SER A 163 -29.20 9.76 -1.62
N MET A 164 -28.48 9.77 -2.75
CA MET A 164 -28.36 10.94 -3.62
C MET A 164 -29.60 11.21 -4.50
N LEU A 165 -30.55 10.27 -4.57
CA LEU A 165 -31.75 10.40 -5.41
C LEU A 165 -32.85 11.20 -4.72
N PHE A 166 -32.86 11.15 -3.39
CA PHE A 166 -33.78 11.94 -2.59
C PHE A 166 -33.15 13.33 -2.48
N ALA A 167 -33.62 14.29 -3.27
CA ALA A 167 -33.25 15.72 -3.19
C ALA A 167 -33.77 16.38 -1.88
N VAL A 168 -33.67 15.66 -0.77
CA VAL A 168 -34.03 16.06 0.58
C VAL A 168 -32.72 16.22 1.34
N SER A 169 -32.39 17.45 1.73
CA SER A 169 -31.13 17.80 2.42
C SER A 169 -30.81 16.89 3.61
N PHE A 170 -31.84 16.38 4.29
CA PHE A 170 -31.70 15.47 5.43
C PHE A 170 -30.91 14.18 5.14
N LEU A 171 -31.18 13.47 4.03
CA LEU A 171 -30.51 12.19 3.73
C LEU A 171 -29.10 12.40 3.16
N GLU A 172 -28.90 13.49 2.44
CA GLU A 172 -27.58 13.89 1.94
C GLU A 172 -26.63 14.22 3.11
N ASP A 173 -27.09 15.01 4.07
CA ASP A 173 -26.35 15.36 5.28
C ASP A 173 -25.98 14.11 6.11
N ILE A 174 -26.93 13.18 6.28
CA ILE A 174 -26.68 11.91 6.97
C ILE A 174 -25.65 11.06 6.22
N SER A 175 -25.77 10.91 4.90
CA SER A 175 -24.83 10.12 4.09
C SER A 175 -23.40 10.69 4.17
N ARG A 176 -23.28 12.02 4.15
CA ARG A 176 -22.02 12.75 4.30
C ARG A 176 -21.42 12.57 5.71
N ASP A 177 -22.24 12.68 6.76
CA ASP A 177 -21.82 12.48 8.15
C ASP A 177 -21.40 11.01 8.40
N ILE A 178 -22.11 10.03 7.83
CA ILE A 178 -21.72 8.61 7.85
C ILE A 178 -20.37 8.40 7.18
N ALA A 179 -20.12 9.04 6.03
CA ALA A 179 -18.83 8.92 5.34
C ALA A 179 -17.66 9.42 6.20
N GLN A 180 -17.87 10.49 6.97
CA GLN A 180 -16.86 11.06 7.88
C GLN A 180 -16.68 10.23 9.17
N SER A 181 -17.77 9.74 9.75
CA SER A 181 -17.79 9.05 11.07
C SER A 181 -17.90 7.52 10.98
N ARG A 182 -17.56 6.96 9.81
CA ARG A 182 -17.87 5.58 9.39
C ARG A 182 -17.49 4.49 10.39
N ASN A 183 -16.32 4.58 11.03
CA ASN A 183 -15.88 3.56 11.98
C ASN A 183 -16.80 3.50 13.22
N VAL A 184 -17.24 4.66 13.74
CA VAL A 184 -18.15 4.73 14.89
C VAL A 184 -19.54 4.25 14.50
N VAL A 185 -20.03 4.66 13.33
CA VAL A 185 -21.32 4.18 12.79
C VAL A 185 -21.32 2.66 12.64
N CYS A 186 -20.23 2.06 12.13
CA CYS A 186 -20.10 0.60 12.05
C CYS A 186 -20.13 -0.09 13.42
N ILE A 187 -19.54 0.51 14.47
CA ILE A 187 -19.60 -0.04 15.84
C ILE A 187 -21.05 -0.04 16.33
N ILE A 188 -21.74 1.09 16.21
CA ILE A 188 -23.14 1.24 16.64
C ILE A 188 -24.06 0.26 15.88
N SER A 189 -23.94 0.22 14.55
CA SER A 189 -24.69 -0.70 13.69
C SER A 189 -24.44 -2.17 14.08
N SER A 190 -23.18 -2.55 14.31
CA SER A 190 -22.84 -3.93 14.68
C SER A 190 -23.43 -4.33 16.03
N LEU A 191 -23.33 -3.45 17.05
CA LEU A 191 -23.92 -3.69 18.36
C LEU A 191 -25.45 -3.82 18.28
N MET A 192 -26.10 -2.98 17.47
CA MET A 192 -27.55 -3.04 17.29
C MET A 192 -28.00 -4.35 16.67
N ARG A 193 -27.31 -4.83 15.63
CA ARG A 193 -27.60 -6.13 15.00
C ARG A 193 -27.41 -7.31 15.94
N ILE A 194 -26.32 -7.29 16.72
CA ILE A 194 -26.04 -8.31 17.74
C ILE A 194 -27.21 -8.33 18.74
N LEU A 195 -27.56 -7.17 19.31
CA LEU A 195 -28.58 -7.05 20.35
C LEU A 195 -29.96 -7.52 19.86
N VAL A 196 -30.41 -7.05 18.69
CA VAL A 196 -31.73 -7.40 18.15
C VAL A 196 -31.81 -8.88 17.80
N THR A 197 -30.79 -9.44 17.15
CA THR A 197 -30.80 -10.85 16.78
C THR A 197 -30.77 -11.74 18.03
N SER A 198 -29.93 -11.40 19.02
CA SER A 198 -29.90 -12.10 20.31
C SER A 198 -31.24 -12.01 21.05
N ALA A 199 -31.92 -10.85 21.01
CA ALA A 199 -33.25 -10.70 21.60
C ALA A 199 -34.31 -11.57 20.91
N VAL A 200 -34.30 -11.66 19.58
CA VAL A 200 -35.25 -12.51 18.82
C VAL A 200 -34.99 -13.99 19.11
N VAL A 201 -33.73 -14.45 19.09
CA VAL A 201 -33.38 -15.82 19.51
C VAL A 201 -33.81 -16.07 20.95
N GLY A 202 -33.53 -15.10 21.83
CA GLY A 202 -33.86 -15.13 23.25
C GLY A 202 -35.36 -15.26 23.54
N ALA A 203 -36.19 -14.59 22.75
CA ALA A 203 -37.65 -14.64 22.88
C ALA A 203 -38.26 -15.88 22.20
N TYR A 204 -37.76 -16.28 21.02
CA TYR A 204 -38.36 -17.37 20.25
C TYR A 204 -38.19 -18.74 20.91
N VAL A 205 -37.03 -19.02 21.53
CA VAL A 205 -36.79 -20.29 22.23
C VAL A 205 -37.86 -20.60 23.29
N PRO A 206 -38.13 -19.72 24.27
CA PRO A 206 -39.19 -19.95 25.26
C PRO A 206 -40.60 -19.85 24.67
N LEU A 207 -40.87 -18.96 23.70
CA LEU A 207 -42.19 -18.87 23.05
C LEU A 207 -42.54 -20.13 22.25
N SER A 208 -41.53 -20.86 21.76
CA SER A 208 -41.71 -22.16 21.10
C SER A 208 -41.89 -23.34 22.06
N GLY A 209 -41.99 -23.08 23.37
CA GLY A 209 -42.20 -24.11 24.40
C GLY A 209 -40.95 -24.93 24.75
N ARG A 210 -39.74 -24.40 24.51
CA ARG A 210 -38.45 -25.14 24.67
C ARG A 210 -37.61 -24.62 25.83
N GLU A 211 -36.89 -25.50 26.52
CA GLU A 211 -36.03 -25.15 27.67
C GLU A 211 -34.61 -24.71 27.26
N TRP A 212 -34.04 -23.74 28.00
CA TRP A 212 -32.65 -23.29 27.83
C TRP A 212 -31.59 -24.29 28.32
N LYS A 213 -31.96 -25.29 29.13
CA LYS A 213 -31.02 -26.30 29.65
C LYS A 213 -30.34 -27.09 28.53
N SER A 214 -31.05 -27.35 27.44
CA SER A 214 -30.53 -28.07 26.27
C SER A 214 -29.46 -27.28 25.49
N VAL A 215 -29.34 -25.96 25.72
CA VAL A 215 -28.32 -25.10 25.09
C VAL A 215 -26.95 -25.23 25.74
N LYS A 216 -26.88 -25.49 27.07
CA LYS A 216 -25.61 -25.67 27.80
C LYS A 216 -24.89 -26.97 27.46
N LEU A 217 -25.62 -27.98 26.98
CA LEU A 217 -25.09 -29.32 26.70
C LEU A 217 -24.28 -29.39 25.38
N VAL A 218 -24.33 -28.35 24.53
CA VAL A 218 -23.92 -28.43 23.11
C VAL A 218 -22.80 -27.46 22.73
N PHE A 219 -21.87 -27.19 23.65
CA PHE A 219 -20.49 -26.86 23.25
C PHE A 219 -19.76 -28.12 22.75
N GLU A 220 -20.43 -28.99 21.99
CA GLU A 220 -19.82 -30.11 21.30
C GLU A 220 -19.11 -29.60 20.03
N THR A 221 -17.96 -30.22 19.73
CA THR A 221 -17.02 -29.78 18.71
C THR A 221 -17.64 -29.62 17.32
N VAL A 222 -18.69 -30.38 16.97
CA VAL A 222 -19.23 -30.45 15.60
C VAL A 222 -20.03 -29.19 15.20
N VAL A 223 -20.99 -28.75 16.02
CA VAL A 223 -21.82 -27.56 15.71
C VAL A 223 -20.97 -26.29 15.69
N VAL A 224 -20.05 -26.16 16.65
CA VAL A 224 -19.09 -25.05 16.69
C VAL A 224 -18.19 -25.08 15.45
N SER A 225 -17.69 -26.25 15.06
CA SER A 225 -16.87 -26.39 13.83
C SER A 225 -17.66 -25.97 12.59
N LEU A 226 -18.95 -26.29 12.50
CA LEU A 226 -19.78 -25.89 11.37
C LEU A 226 -20.01 -24.40 11.28
N VAL A 227 -20.32 -23.76 12.41
CA VAL A 227 -20.47 -22.30 12.48
C VAL A 227 -19.15 -21.63 12.08
N VAL A 228 -18.01 -22.13 12.57
CA VAL A 228 -16.68 -21.61 12.22
C VAL A 228 -16.38 -21.78 10.73
N ILE A 229 -16.67 -22.96 10.15
CA ILE A 229 -16.50 -23.23 8.72
C ILE A 229 -17.36 -22.28 7.89
N GLN A 230 -18.65 -22.13 8.23
CA GLN A 230 -19.57 -21.25 7.50
C GLN A 230 -19.13 -19.78 7.58
N MET A 231 -18.74 -19.32 8.77
CA MET A 231 -18.23 -17.97 9.00
C MET A 231 -16.96 -17.69 8.23
N THR A 232 -16.03 -18.65 8.22
CA THR A 232 -14.75 -18.54 7.49
C THR A 232 -14.99 -18.55 5.99
N SER A 233 -15.82 -19.47 5.49
CA SER A 233 -16.19 -19.57 4.06
C SER A 233 -16.86 -18.28 3.56
N SER A 234 -17.80 -17.73 4.33
CA SER A 234 -18.49 -16.50 3.98
C SER A 234 -17.56 -15.28 4.00
N ALA A 235 -16.63 -15.21 4.97
CA ALA A 235 -15.59 -14.18 5.01
C ALA A 235 -14.63 -14.28 3.82
N LEU A 236 -14.21 -15.49 3.44
CA LEU A 236 -13.39 -15.74 2.26
C LEU A 236 -14.11 -15.37 0.97
N CYS A 237 -15.39 -15.75 0.82
CA CYS A 237 -16.20 -15.38 -0.34
C CYS A 237 -16.28 -13.85 -0.52
N ARG A 238 -16.57 -13.11 0.56
CA ARG A 238 -16.52 -11.64 0.56
C ARG A 238 -15.16 -11.13 0.10
N TRP A 239 -14.08 -11.70 0.63
CA TRP A 239 -12.72 -11.29 0.28
C TRP A 239 -12.41 -11.53 -1.20
N PHE A 240 -12.73 -12.71 -1.73
CA PHE A 240 -12.57 -13.04 -3.15
C PHE A 240 -13.35 -12.08 -4.06
N VAL A 241 -14.59 -11.75 -3.70
CA VAL A 241 -15.37 -10.79 -4.49
C VAL A 241 -14.75 -9.39 -4.47
N VAL A 242 -14.29 -8.90 -3.30
CA VAL A 242 -13.59 -7.61 -3.23
C VAL A 242 -12.35 -7.62 -4.12
N VAL A 243 -11.60 -8.72 -4.10
CA VAL A 243 -10.41 -8.91 -4.93
C VAL A 243 -10.77 -8.93 -6.41
N ALA A 244 -11.80 -9.69 -6.80
CA ALA A 244 -12.30 -9.76 -8.18
C ALA A 244 -12.74 -8.39 -8.72
N CYS A 245 -13.43 -7.60 -7.89
CA CYS A 245 -13.84 -6.24 -8.25
C CYS A 245 -12.62 -5.32 -8.44
N LYS A 246 -11.62 -5.40 -7.55
CA LYS A 246 -10.37 -4.63 -7.65
C LYS A 246 -9.52 -5.01 -8.86
N MET A 247 -9.57 -6.28 -9.25
CA MET A 247 -8.87 -6.83 -10.41
C MET A 247 -9.58 -6.58 -11.75
N HIS A 248 -10.68 -5.82 -11.77
CA HIS A 248 -11.46 -5.57 -12.99
C HIS A 248 -12.04 -6.87 -13.62
N ALA A 249 -12.15 -7.94 -12.82
CA ALA A 249 -12.71 -9.25 -13.20
C ALA A 249 -14.20 -9.39 -12.84
N LEU A 250 -14.92 -8.26 -12.79
CA LEU A 250 -16.28 -8.15 -12.27
C LEU A 250 -17.27 -9.14 -12.92
N ARG A 251 -17.20 -9.32 -14.24
CA ARG A 251 -18.17 -10.15 -14.98
C ARG A 251 -17.98 -11.65 -14.73
N ARG A 252 -16.74 -12.13 -14.83
CA ARG A 252 -16.41 -13.57 -14.80
C ARG A 252 -16.24 -14.11 -13.38
N SER A 253 -15.70 -13.30 -12.47
CA SER A 253 -15.30 -13.75 -11.13
C SER A 253 -16.16 -13.17 -10.01
N PHE A 254 -17.14 -12.33 -10.32
CA PHE A 254 -18.10 -11.82 -9.35
C PHE A 254 -19.56 -12.02 -9.80
N VAL A 255 -20.01 -11.36 -10.87
CA VAL A 255 -21.45 -11.36 -11.22
C VAL A 255 -21.95 -12.75 -11.61
N LEU A 256 -21.28 -13.43 -12.55
CA LEU A 256 -21.71 -14.76 -13.02
C LEU A 256 -21.73 -15.82 -11.90
N PRO A 257 -20.67 -15.98 -11.06
CA PRO A 257 -20.73 -16.92 -9.93
C PRO A 257 -21.84 -16.61 -8.93
N MET A 258 -22.09 -15.33 -8.62
CA MET A 258 -23.16 -14.94 -7.70
C MET A 258 -24.55 -15.22 -8.27
N TYR A 259 -24.73 -15.09 -9.59
CA TYR A 259 -25.98 -15.39 -10.27
C TYR A 259 -26.32 -16.89 -10.31
N LEU A 260 -25.28 -17.73 -10.34
CA LEU A 260 -25.41 -19.18 -10.35
C LEU A 260 -25.41 -19.81 -8.95
N ALA A 261 -25.10 -19.03 -7.89
CA ALA A 261 -24.92 -19.56 -6.55
C ALA A 261 -26.19 -20.22 -5.99
N SER A 262 -27.35 -19.54 -6.00
CA SER A 262 -28.62 -20.12 -5.51
C SER A 262 -29.03 -21.38 -6.30
N ILE A 263 -28.83 -21.37 -7.63
CA ILE A 263 -29.13 -22.51 -8.50
C ILE A 263 -28.19 -23.69 -8.17
N THR A 264 -26.91 -23.41 -7.95
CA THR A 264 -25.92 -24.44 -7.62
C THR A 264 -26.23 -25.07 -6.26
N VAL A 265 -26.56 -24.25 -5.25
CA VAL A 265 -27.00 -24.73 -3.93
C VAL A 265 -28.23 -25.62 -4.06
N LEU A 266 -29.22 -25.18 -4.83
CA LEU A 266 -30.43 -25.97 -5.10
C LEU A 266 -30.11 -27.29 -5.82
N ALA A 267 -29.23 -27.27 -6.84
CA ALA A 267 -28.82 -28.47 -7.55
C ALA A 267 -28.07 -29.47 -6.65
N VAL A 268 -27.21 -28.98 -5.74
CA VAL A 268 -26.51 -29.83 -4.76
C VAL A 268 -27.49 -30.52 -3.82
N PHE A 269 -28.52 -29.82 -3.35
CA PHE A 269 -29.55 -30.41 -2.50
C PHE A 269 -30.48 -31.38 -3.26
N LEU A 270 -30.79 -31.11 -4.53
CA LEU A 270 -31.72 -31.93 -5.32
C LEU A 270 -31.05 -33.13 -6.02
N PHE A 271 -29.77 -33.04 -6.39
CA PHE A 271 -29.05 -34.09 -7.14
C PHE A 271 -29.14 -35.49 -6.50
N PRO A 272 -28.96 -35.65 -5.17
CA PRO A 272 -29.06 -36.97 -4.55
C PRO A 272 -30.49 -37.55 -4.53
N THR A 273 -31.53 -36.72 -4.68
CA THR A 273 -32.92 -37.18 -4.81
C THR A 273 -33.23 -37.69 -6.21
N ALA A 274 -32.63 -37.10 -7.25
CA ALA A 274 -32.81 -37.50 -8.65
C ALA A 274 -32.16 -38.87 -8.96
N VAL A 275 -31.02 -39.18 -8.33
CA VAL A 275 -30.31 -40.46 -8.50
C VAL A 275 -31.08 -41.65 -7.88
N ARG A 276 -32.08 -41.38 -7.02
CA ARG A 276 -32.88 -42.41 -6.33
C ARG A 276 -34.09 -42.91 -7.11
N LEU A 277 -34.37 -42.35 -8.29
CA LEU A 277 -35.47 -42.76 -9.17
C LEU A 277 -34.95 -43.50 -10.41
N PRO A 278 -34.94 -44.85 -10.35
CA PRO A 278 -35.54 -45.62 -11.43
C PRO A 278 -36.63 -46.57 -10.91
N LYS A 279 -37.75 -46.58 -11.63
CA LYS A 279 -38.82 -47.58 -11.55
C LYS A 279 -38.26 -48.97 -11.89
N SER A 280 -38.59 -49.97 -11.06
CA SER A 280 -38.71 -51.42 -11.34
C SER A 280 -37.96 -52.28 -10.31
N ASN A 281 -38.74 -53.09 -9.59
CA ASN A 281 -38.50 -54.32 -8.80
C ASN A 281 -37.13 -55.06 -8.84
N GLN A 282 -35.99 -54.38 -8.78
CA GLN A 282 -34.72 -55.02 -8.41
C GLN A 282 -33.98 -54.16 -7.37
N THR A 283 -33.85 -54.73 -6.17
CA THR A 283 -33.01 -54.28 -5.08
C THR A 283 -31.53 -54.38 -5.47
N SER A 284 -30.97 -53.28 -5.96
CA SER A 284 -29.56 -52.92 -5.72
C SER A 284 -29.34 -51.45 -6.05
N THR A 285 -29.11 -50.63 -5.02
CA THR A 285 -28.76 -49.20 -5.19
C THR A 285 -27.26 -48.99 -5.03
N PHE A 286 -26.67 -48.24 -5.97
CA PHE A 286 -25.25 -47.85 -6.10
C PHE A 286 -24.60 -47.21 -4.84
N PHE A 287 -25.40 -46.83 -3.84
CA PHE A 287 -24.93 -46.28 -2.56
C PHE A 287 -24.80 -47.32 -1.43
N GLU A 288 -25.34 -48.54 -1.57
CA GLU A 288 -25.10 -49.61 -0.57
C GLU A 288 -23.66 -50.15 -0.62
N THR A 289 -22.92 -49.87 -1.70
CA THR A 289 -21.52 -50.28 -1.86
C THR A 289 -20.53 -49.39 -1.09
N PHE A 290 -20.99 -48.28 -0.50
CA PHE A 290 -20.23 -47.46 0.43
C PHE A 290 -20.70 -47.74 1.87
N GLN A 291 -20.33 -48.88 2.44
CA GLN A 291 -20.34 -49.08 3.89
C GLN A 291 -18.98 -48.66 4.48
N PRO A 292 -18.88 -47.56 5.25
CA PRO A 292 -17.64 -47.17 5.90
C PRO A 292 -17.57 -47.77 7.32
N LYS A 293 -16.41 -48.36 7.65
CA LYS A 293 -16.08 -48.98 8.94
C LYS A 293 -15.62 -47.99 10.04
N SER A 294 -15.85 -46.68 9.91
CA SER A 294 -15.22 -45.67 10.79
C SER A 294 -16.16 -44.52 11.16
N SER A 295 -16.02 -44.04 12.39
CA SER A 295 -16.76 -42.94 13.05
C SER A 295 -16.48 -41.53 12.48
N GLY A 296 -15.94 -41.41 11.27
CA GLY A 296 -15.42 -40.18 10.67
C GLY A 296 -16.22 -39.58 9.49
N GLU A 297 -17.47 -39.98 9.24
CA GLU A 297 -18.22 -39.53 8.04
C GLU A 297 -19.43 -38.64 8.35
N TRP A 298 -19.15 -37.45 8.90
CA TRP A 298 -20.15 -36.40 9.10
C TRP A 298 -20.83 -35.94 7.78
N LEU A 299 -20.10 -35.97 6.65
CA LEU A 299 -20.62 -35.60 5.33
C LEU A 299 -21.73 -36.56 4.83
N HIS A 300 -21.56 -37.87 5.06
CA HIS A 300 -22.54 -38.88 4.67
C HIS A 300 -23.81 -38.78 5.53
N LEU A 301 -23.66 -38.53 6.84
CA LEU A 301 -24.79 -38.24 7.73
C LEU A 301 -25.56 -37.00 7.27
N MET A 302 -24.86 -35.90 6.99
CA MET A 302 -25.48 -34.66 6.49
C MET A 302 -26.23 -34.86 5.18
N LEU A 303 -25.62 -35.56 4.21
CA LEU A 303 -26.22 -35.77 2.90
C LEU A 303 -27.47 -36.67 3.01
N THR A 304 -27.38 -37.73 3.81
CA THR A 304 -28.51 -38.62 4.11
C THR A 304 -29.64 -37.85 4.82
N ASP A 305 -29.30 -36.91 5.69
CA ASP A 305 -30.26 -36.09 6.43
C ASP A 305 -30.95 -35.03 5.55
N ALA A 306 -30.20 -34.36 4.67
CA ALA A 306 -30.74 -33.47 3.67
C ALA A 306 -31.70 -34.21 2.71
N ILE A 307 -31.29 -35.40 2.24
CA ILE A 307 -32.13 -36.30 1.42
C ILE A 307 -33.37 -36.73 2.18
N ARG A 308 -33.24 -37.08 3.47
CA ARG A 308 -34.38 -37.49 4.28
C ARG A 308 -35.34 -36.33 4.49
N THR A 309 -34.86 -35.13 4.81
CA THR A 309 -35.66 -33.89 4.95
C THR A 309 -36.40 -33.52 3.67
N LEU A 310 -35.76 -33.66 2.51
CA LEU A 310 -36.39 -33.47 1.19
C LEU A 310 -37.49 -34.51 0.89
N ASN A 311 -37.38 -35.72 1.46
CA ASN A 311 -38.32 -36.82 1.27
C ASN A 311 -39.39 -36.96 2.38
N THR A 312 -39.14 -36.44 3.59
CA THR A 312 -40.04 -36.58 4.77
C THR A 312 -41.04 -35.45 4.90
N ARG A 313 -40.76 -34.27 4.34
CA ARG A 313 -41.83 -33.29 4.13
C ARG A 313 -42.60 -33.69 2.88
N ASP A 314 -43.91 -33.86 3.05
CA ASP A 314 -44.90 -34.33 2.06
C ASP A 314 -45.01 -33.49 0.76
N ILE A 315 -44.11 -32.52 0.60
CA ILE A 315 -44.09 -31.46 -0.41
C ILE A 315 -43.68 -31.99 -1.79
N MET A 316 -42.85 -33.04 -1.86
CA MET A 316 -42.49 -33.71 -3.13
C MET A 316 -43.31 -34.98 -3.40
N VAL A 317 -43.99 -35.55 -2.39
CA VAL A 317 -44.67 -36.86 -2.50
C VAL A 317 -46.19 -36.72 -2.68
N HIS A 318 -46.81 -35.65 -2.16
CA HIS A 318 -48.28 -35.47 -2.21
C HIS A 318 -48.81 -34.16 -2.81
N LYS A 319 -47.96 -33.19 -3.21
CA LYS A 319 -48.45 -32.05 -3.99
C LYS A 319 -48.92 -32.52 -5.38
N LYS A 320 -50.22 -32.34 -5.68
CA LYS A 320 -50.74 -32.35 -7.06
C LYS A 320 -49.78 -31.53 -7.94
N THR A 321 -49.54 -31.95 -9.18
CA THR A 321 -48.61 -31.32 -10.15
C THR A 321 -48.66 -29.78 -10.16
N GLY A 322 -49.83 -29.18 -9.90
CA GLY A 322 -50.00 -27.73 -9.75
C GLY A 322 -49.25 -27.05 -8.59
N GLY A 323 -49.11 -27.68 -7.42
CA GLY A 323 -48.40 -27.10 -6.28
C GLY A 323 -46.88 -27.05 -6.48
N LEU A 324 -46.31 -28.07 -7.12
CA LEU A 324 -44.90 -28.11 -7.50
C LEU A 324 -44.60 -27.10 -8.63
N ALA A 325 -45.51 -26.96 -9.60
CA ALA A 325 -45.42 -25.94 -10.64
C ALA A 325 -45.43 -24.53 -10.05
N CYS A 326 -46.31 -24.24 -9.08
CA CYS A 326 -46.36 -22.94 -8.40
C CYS A 326 -45.05 -22.62 -7.65
N LEU A 327 -44.45 -23.60 -6.96
CA LEU A 327 -43.14 -23.44 -6.29
C LEU A 327 -42.00 -23.19 -7.30
N GLY A 328 -42.00 -23.91 -8.42
CA GLY A 328 -41.04 -23.68 -9.50
C GLY A 328 -41.17 -22.30 -10.12
N CYS A 329 -42.41 -21.84 -10.35
CA CYS A 329 -42.71 -20.50 -10.87
C CYS A 329 -42.32 -19.39 -9.88
N SER A 330 -42.57 -19.56 -8.56
CA SER A 330 -42.13 -18.57 -7.56
C SER A 330 -40.61 -18.49 -7.49
N ALA A 331 -39.93 -19.64 -7.49
CA ALA A 331 -38.47 -19.73 -7.50
C ALA A 331 -37.85 -19.03 -8.72
N LEU A 332 -38.34 -19.34 -9.94
CA LEU A 332 -37.87 -18.73 -11.17
C LEU A 332 -38.12 -17.21 -11.19
N SER A 333 -39.29 -16.78 -10.72
CA SER A 333 -39.67 -15.37 -10.70
C SER A 333 -38.77 -14.55 -9.78
N TRP A 334 -38.46 -15.04 -8.58
CA TRP A 334 -37.55 -14.35 -7.66
C TRP A 334 -36.11 -14.33 -8.17
N TRP A 335 -35.63 -15.42 -8.78
CA TRP A 335 -34.29 -15.46 -9.38
C TRP A 335 -34.15 -14.44 -10.52
N LEU A 336 -35.09 -14.44 -11.47
CA LEU A 336 -35.11 -13.46 -12.57
C LEU A 336 -35.28 -12.02 -12.05
N GLY A 337 -36.10 -11.83 -11.01
CA GLY A 337 -36.26 -10.55 -10.32
C GLY A 337 -34.92 -10.00 -9.83
N LEU A 338 -34.15 -10.82 -9.10
CA LEU A 338 -32.81 -10.44 -8.61
C LEU A 338 -31.84 -10.13 -9.76
N MET A 339 -31.80 -10.96 -10.81
CA MET A 339 -30.94 -10.74 -11.98
C MET A 339 -31.21 -9.36 -12.60
N LEU A 340 -32.47 -9.06 -12.88
CA LEU A 340 -32.85 -7.81 -13.55
C LEU A 340 -32.56 -6.58 -12.67
N SER A 341 -32.75 -6.67 -11.35
CA SER A 341 -32.42 -5.58 -10.42
C SER A 341 -30.91 -5.30 -10.30
N THR A 342 -30.05 -6.24 -10.70
CA THR A 342 -28.59 -6.15 -10.54
C THR A 342 -27.82 -6.17 -11.87
N VAL A 343 -28.52 -6.27 -13.00
CA VAL A 343 -27.93 -6.34 -14.35
C VAL A 343 -27.04 -5.13 -14.67
N TYR A 344 -27.34 -3.97 -14.08
CA TYR A 344 -26.52 -2.76 -14.25
C TYR A 344 -25.05 -2.99 -13.87
N ILE A 345 -24.78 -3.89 -12.90
CA ILE A 345 -23.43 -4.23 -12.44
C ILE A 345 -22.59 -4.77 -13.59
N TRP A 346 -23.19 -5.52 -14.52
CA TRP A 346 -22.51 -6.08 -15.70
C TRP A 346 -21.89 -5.00 -16.60
N TYR A 347 -22.49 -3.81 -16.61
CA TYR A 347 -22.12 -2.67 -17.45
C TYR A 347 -21.29 -1.60 -16.71
N LEU A 348 -20.99 -1.78 -15.42
CA LEU A 348 -20.17 -0.83 -14.65
C LEU A 348 -18.74 -0.76 -15.21
N LYS A 349 -18.26 0.47 -15.42
CA LYS A 349 -16.85 0.78 -15.72
C LYS A 349 -16.14 1.16 -14.42
N ILE A 350 -15.45 0.20 -13.81
CA ILE A 350 -14.71 0.36 -12.55
C ILE A 350 -13.26 0.77 -12.86
N HIS A 351 -12.62 1.63 -12.05
CA HIS A 351 -11.21 1.94 -12.25
C HIS A 351 -10.37 0.84 -11.61
N ARG A 352 -9.15 0.68 -12.11
CA ARG A 352 -8.20 -0.28 -11.57
C ARG A 352 -8.00 -0.03 -10.07
N ILE A 353 -8.13 -1.08 -9.26
CA ILE A 353 -7.86 -1.07 -7.80
C ILE A 353 -8.72 -0.07 -7.01
N GLU A 354 -9.96 0.17 -7.44
CA GLU A 354 -10.89 1.05 -6.72
C GLU A 354 -11.03 0.71 -5.22
N ARG A 355 -11.24 1.73 -4.37
CA ARG A 355 -11.42 1.52 -2.94
C ARG A 355 -12.71 0.72 -2.69
N THR A 356 -12.65 -0.22 -1.75
CA THR A 356 -13.80 -1.07 -1.41
C THR A 356 -15.01 -0.25 -0.96
N GLN A 357 -14.82 0.91 -0.34
CA GLN A 357 -15.91 1.82 0.08
C GLN A 357 -16.56 2.59 -1.08
N ASP A 358 -15.83 2.75 -2.18
CA ASP A 358 -16.31 3.39 -3.41
C ASP A 358 -16.99 2.36 -4.32
N LEU A 359 -16.68 1.07 -4.12
CA LEU A 359 -17.34 -0.05 -4.79
C LEU A 359 -18.60 -0.53 -4.07
N PHE A 360 -18.53 -0.61 -2.73
CA PHE A 360 -19.58 -1.17 -1.90
C PHE A 360 -20.05 -0.15 -0.86
N VAL A 361 -21.37 -0.06 -0.69
CA VAL A 361 -21.99 0.84 0.29
C VAL A 361 -21.62 0.45 1.71
N ARG A 362 -21.81 -0.82 2.07
CA ARG A 362 -21.56 -1.40 3.38
C ARG A 362 -20.20 -2.10 3.42
N CYS A 363 -19.58 -2.07 4.59
CA CYS A 363 -18.25 -2.66 4.80
C CYS A 363 -18.23 -4.20 4.74
N MET A 364 -19.31 -4.85 5.19
CA MET A 364 -19.46 -6.31 5.27
C MET A 364 -20.80 -6.75 4.62
N TYR A 365 -20.93 -8.06 4.43
CA TYR A 365 -22.12 -8.72 3.90
C TYR A 365 -23.07 -9.13 5.03
N GLU A 366 -24.28 -9.59 4.68
CA GLU A 366 -25.21 -10.17 5.64
C GLU A 366 -25.11 -11.69 5.72
N GLY A 367 -25.06 -12.22 6.94
CA GLY A 367 -24.72 -13.62 7.21
C GLY A 367 -25.63 -14.63 6.48
N ALA A 368 -26.94 -14.37 6.46
CA ALA A 368 -27.91 -15.24 5.80
C ALA A 368 -28.12 -14.94 4.30
N PHE A 369 -27.65 -13.77 3.81
CA PHE A 369 -27.94 -13.28 2.46
C PHE A 369 -26.65 -13.00 1.70
N LEU A 370 -25.69 -13.94 1.70
CA LEU A 370 -24.35 -13.66 1.18
C LEU A 370 -24.38 -13.19 -0.28
N GLU A 371 -25.04 -13.93 -1.18
CA GLU A 371 -25.09 -13.61 -2.61
C GLU A 371 -25.90 -12.33 -2.90
N GLN A 372 -27.10 -12.18 -2.32
CA GLN A 372 -27.94 -10.99 -2.52
C GLN A 372 -27.27 -9.75 -1.93
N SER A 373 -26.67 -9.89 -0.75
CA SER A 373 -25.93 -8.80 -0.10
C SER A 373 -24.74 -8.38 -0.93
N MET A 374 -23.99 -9.29 -1.52
CA MET A 374 -22.83 -8.92 -2.33
C MET A 374 -23.21 -8.19 -3.63
N LEU A 375 -24.28 -8.62 -4.31
CA LEU A 375 -24.79 -7.96 -5.51
C LEU A 375 -25.37 -6.57 -5.19
N LEU A 376 -26.36 -6.51 -4.30
CA LEU A 376 -27.11 -5.27 -3.98
C LEU A 376 -26.26 -4.24 -3.22
N ASN A 377 -25.15 -4.66 -2.59
CA ASN A 377 -24.23 -3.73 -1.94
C ASN A 377 -23.32 -2.96 -2.91
N THR A 378 -23.32 -3.29 -4.21
CA THR A 378 -22.51 -2.60 -5.23
C THR A 378 -23.11 -1.23 -5.56
N ARG A 379 -22.31 -0.15 -5.44
CA ARG A 379 -22.79 1.24 -5.61
C ARG A 379 -23.41 1.50 -6.99
N PHE A 380 -24.60 2.09 -6.99
CA PHE A 380 -25.34 2.55 -8.16
C PHE A 380 -24.99 4.03 -8.41
N GLU A 381 -23.90 4.35 -9.13
CA GLU A 381 -23.55 5.75 -9.46
C GLU A 381 -22.93 5.91 -10.85
N ILE A 382 -23.38 6.93 -11.60
CA ILE A 382 -22.88 7.36 -12.91
C ILE A 382 -21.58 8.15 -12.70
N ARG A 383 -20.43 7.58 -13.09
CA ARG A 383 -19.13 8.20 -12.82
C ARG A 383 -18.87 9.50 -13.59
N LYS A 384 -18.30 10.46 -12.86
CA LYS A 384 -17.73 11.72 -13.35
C LYS A 384 -16.62 11.47 -14.40
N ARG A 385 -16.55 12.33 -15.41
CA ARG A 385 -15.52 12.32 -16.48
C ARG A 385 -14.11 12.34 -15.88
N ILE A 386 -13.21 11.57 -16.49
CA ILE A 386 -11.77 11.59 -16.21
C ILE A 386 -11.25 12.98 -16.57
N LYS A 387 -10.63 13.67 -15.61
CA LYS A 387 -9.92 14.92 -15.87
C LYS A 387 -8.51 14.61 -16.37
N GLU A 388 -8.01 15.42 -17.30
CA GLU A 388 -6.64 15.35 -17.81
C GLU A 388 -5.63 15.57 -16.68
N LYS A 389 -4.51 14.85 -16.71
CA LYS A 389 -3.48 14.87 -15.65
C LYS A 389 -2.15 15.35 -16.22
N LYS A 390 -1.41 16.12 -15.42
CA LYS A 390 -0.08 16.65 -15.79
C LYS A 390 0.98 16.14 -14.83
N VAL A 391 2.05 15.59 -15.39
CA VAL A 391 3.18 15.03 -14.62
C VAL A 391 4.47 15.72 -15.06
N PHE A 392 5.06 16.46 -14.13
CA PHE A 392 6.35 17.13 -14.33
C PHE A 392 7.47 16.28 -13.73
N LEU A 393 8.37 15.80 -14.57
CA LEU A 393 9.55 15.04 -14.16
C LEU A 393 10.69 16.02 -13.88
N CYS A 394 11.20 16.02 -12.65
CA CYS A 394 12.22 16.97 -12.20
C CYS A 394 13.46 16.22 -11.72
N ALA A 395 14.48 16.18 -12.57
CA ALA A 395 15.78 15.59 -12.25
C ALA A 395 16.75 16.64 -11.72
N THR A 396 17.51 16.31 -10.67
CA THR A 396 18.64 17.13 -10.22
C THR A 396 19.97 16.46 -10.56
N MET A 397 20.88 17.22 -11.14
CA MET A 397 22.19 16.76 -11.61
C MET A 397 23.33 17.59 -11.02
N TRP A 398 24.41 16.92 -10.61
CA TRP A 398 25.69 17.51 -10.24
C TRP A 398 26.87 16.57 -10.56
N HIS A 399 27.63 16.93 -11.60
CA HIS A 399 28.84 16.23 -12.03
C HIS A 399 28.66 14.71 -12.23
N GLU A 400 27.54 14.29 -12.80
CA GLU A 400 27.27 12.91 -13.23
C GLU A 400 28.29 12.42 -14.26
N THR A 401 28.48 11.10 -14.29
CA THR A 401 29.25 10.48 -15.37
C THR A 401 28.40 10.35 -16.64
N TYR A 402 29.07 10.11 -17.77
CA TYR A 402 28.42 9.81 -19.04
C TYR A 402 27.34 8.72 -18.91
N ASP A 403 27.69 7.60 -18.28
CA ASP A 403 26.80 6.46 -18.09
C ASP A 403 25.60 6.77 -17.18
N GLU A 404 25.80 7.62 -16.16
CA GLU A 404 24.73 8.08 -15.27
C GLU A 404 23.72 8.94 -16.03
N MET A 405 24.21 9.97 -16.73
CA MET A 405 23.35 10.85 -17.53
C MET A 405 22.60 10.07 -18.63
N MET A 406 23.26 9.08 -19.25
CA MET A 406 22.64 8.25 -20.29
C MET A 406 21.44 7.46 -19.76
N LYS A 407 21.50 6.92 -18.54
CA LYS A 407 20.39 6.13 -17.95
C LYS A 407 19.10 6.93 -17.81
N ILE A 408 19.20 8.16 -17.29
CA ILE A 408 18.02 9.00 -17.08
C ILE A 408 17.47 9.54 -18.40
N ILE A 409 18.34 9.92 -19.34
CA ILE A 409 17.90 10.34 -20.68
C ILE A 409 17.17 9.20 -21.40
N ILE A 410 17.70 7.97 -21.36
CA ILE A 410 17.01 6.78 -21.89
C ILE A 410 15.61 6.63 -21.27
N SER A 411 15.48 6.82 -19.95
CA SER A 411 14.20 6.73 -19.25
C SER A 411 13.19 7.80 -19.71
N MET A 412 13.64 9.03 -19.94
CA MET A 412 12.81 10.10 -20.51
C MET A 412 12.35 9.79 -21.93
N PHE A 413 13.22 9.27 -22.81
CA PHE A 413 12.85 8.85 -24.16
C PHE A 413 11.89 7.64 -24.17
N ARG A 414 12.06 6.69 -23.23
CA ARG A 414 11.09 5.58 -23.05
C ARG A 414 9.71 6.12 -22.67
N LEU A 415 9.64 7.12 -21.80
CA LEU A 415 8.39 7.75 -21.39
C LEU A 415 7.80 8.60 -22.52
N ASP A 416 8.62 9.30 -23.31
CA ASP A 416 8.16 10.04 -24.48
C ASP A 416 7.48 9.12 -25.51
N LYS A 417 8.03 7.92 -25.72
CA LYS A 417 7.42 6.90 -26.58
C LYS A 417 6.13 6.32 -26.00
N TYR A 418 5.97 6.32 -24.68
CA TYR A 418 4.83 5.73 -24.02
C TYR A 418 3.58 6.60 -24.22
N ARG A 419 2.51 6.02 -24.75
CA ARG A 419 1.20 6.65 -24.90
C ARG A 419 0.15 5.73 -24.28
N PRO A 420 -0.40 6.06 -23.10
CA PRO A 420 -1.46 5.26 -22.52
C PRO A 420 -2.72 5.40 -23.38
N LYS A 421 -3.21 4.25 -23.89
CA LYS A 421 -4.43 4.04 -24.69
C LYS A 421 -4.36 4.44 -26.17
N THR A 422 -4.95 3.57 -26.99
CA THR A 422 -4.99 3.58 -28.46
C THR A 422 -6.07 4.48 -29.07
N ASP A 423 -6.81 5.26 -28.28
CA ASP A 423 -7.86 6.18 -28.76
C ASP A 423 -7.39 7.64 -28.68
N LYS A 424 -6.46 8.06 -29.54
CA LYS A 424 -6.06 9.44 -29.91
C LYS A 424 -5.80 10.51 -28.81
N GLN A 425 -6.10 10.29 -27.53
CA GLN A 425 -5.90 11.18 -26.39
C GLN A 425 -5.30 10.37 -25.24
N SER A 426 -4.12 10.79 -24.76
CA SER A 426 -3.50 10.23 -23.56
C SER A 426 -4.12 10.83 -22.31
N ASP A 427 -4.46 10.01 -21.33
CA ASP A 427 -4.99 10.46 -20.03
C ASP A 427 -3.97 11.28 -19.19
N VAL A 428 -2.69 11.28 -19.59
CA VAL A 428 -1.58 11.90 -18.86
C VAL A 428 -0.63 12.60 -19.83
N GLU A 429 -0.28 13.84 -19.52
CA GLU A 429 0.73 14.66 -20.21
C GLU A 429 2.04 14.66 -19.40
N PHE A 430 3.19 14.53 -20.09
CA PHE A 430 4.52 14.49 -19.48
C PHE A 430 5.35 15.70 -19.91
N GLU A 431 6.01 16.34 -18.95
CA GLU A 431 6.99 17.39 -19.18
C GLU A 431 8.25 17.09 -18.37
N PHE A 432 9.42 17.22 -18.99
CA PHE A 432 10.71 16.87 -18.39
C PHE A 432 11.51 18.13 -18.06
N HIS A 433 12.08 18.18 -16.85
CA HIS A 433 12.98 19.22 -16.39
C HIS A 433 14.24 18.60 -15.77
N ILE A 434 15.40 19.04 -16.23
CA ILE A 434 16.71 18.68 -15.69
C ILE A 434 17.33 19.94 -15.11
N TYR A 435 17.62 19.95 -13.80
CA TYR A 435 18.28 21.05 -13.11
C TYR A 435 19.74 20.68 -12.88
N PHE A 436 20.63 21.29 -13.66
CA PHE A 436 22.06 21.05 -13.63
C PHE A 436 22.76 22.06 -12.73
N ASP A 437 23.25 21.61 -11.59
CA ASP A 437 23.96 22.44 -10.62
C ASP A 437 25.42 22.68 -11.05
N ASP A 438 25.90 23.93 -10.84
CA ASP A 438 27.27 24.38 -11.15
C ASP A 438 27.69 24.15 -12.61
N ALA A 439 26.84 24.53 -13.56
CA ALA A 439 27.01 24.21 -14.99
C ALA A 439 28.07 25.04 -15.72
N PHE A 440 28.69 26.03 -15.07
CA PHE A 440 29.54 27.03 -15.71
C PHE A 440 30.93 27.11 -15.07
N LYS A 441 31.93 27.47 -15.88
CA LYS A 441 33.31 27.77 -15.47
C LYS A 441 33.76 29.11 -16.02
N ASP A 442 34.66 29.76 -15.30
CA ASP A 442 35.30 31.00 -15.74
C ASP A 442 36.44 30.67 -16.71
N VAL A 443 36.51 31.44 -17.80
CA VAL A 443 37.54 31.37 -18.84
C VAL A 443 38.02 32.80 -19.11
N ASP A 444 39.25 32.97 -19.59
CA ASP A 444 39.91 34.28 -19.76
C ASP A 444 39.09 35.32 -20.56
N ASN A 445 38.09 34.89 -21.35
CA ASN A 445 37.18 35.74 -22.13
C ASN A 445 35.68 35.46 -21.90
N GLY A 446 35.29 35.15 -20.67
CA GLY A 446 33.90 35.05 -20.26
C GLY A 446 33.55 33.74 -19.59
N ARG A 447 32.25 33.43 -19.53
CA ARG A 447 31.75 32.28 -18.78
C ARG A 447 31.24 31.21 -19.75
N HIS A 448 31.81 30.01 -19.67
CA HIS A 448 31.48 28.90 -20.55
C HIS A 448 30.80 27.77 -19.77
N ALA A 449 30.05 26.92 -20.47
CA ALA A 449 29.59 25.66 -19.90
C ALA A 449 30.79 24.82 -19.44
N ASN A 450 30.65 24.09 -18.33
CA ASN A 450 31.68 23.16 -17.87
C ASN A 450 31.64 21.86 -18.71
N GLU A 451 32.66 21.01 -18.55
CA GLU A 451 32.76 19.74 -19.28
C GLU A 451 31.58 18.78 -19.02
N TYR A 452 30.96 18.82 -17.84
CA TYR A 452 29.83 17.95 -17.51
C TYR A 452 28.54 18.38 -18.19
N ALA A 453 28.30 19.70 -18.29
CA ALA A 453 27.18 20.25 -19.05
C ALA A 453 27.34 19.99 -20.56
N GLU A 454 28.57 20.05 -21.07
CA GLU A 454 28.87 19.61 -22.45
C GLU A 454 28.55 18.12 -22.66
N ILE A 455 28.98 17.25 -21.73
CA ILE A 455 28.67 15.81 -21.77
C ILE A 455 27.16 15.57 -21.81
N LEU A 456 26.36 16.28 -21.00
CA LEU A 456 24.90 16.12 -21.02
C LEU A 456 24.32 16.44 -22.40
N VAL A 457 24.79 17.49 -23.04
CA VAL A 457 24.34 17.87 -24.39
C VAL A 457 24.72 16.77 -25.40
N ASP A 458 25.91 16.18 -25.28
CA ASP A 458 26.34 15.07 -26.13
C ASP A 458 25.48 13.82 -25.90
N VAL A 459 25.17 13.47 -24.65
CA VAL A 459 24.28 12.35 -24.29
C VAL A 459 22.86 12.53 -24.87
N ILE A 460 22.33 13.76 -24.86
CA ILE A 460 21.00 14.06 -25.45
C ILE A 460 21.02 13.93 -26.98
N LYS A 461 22.14 14.27 -27.62
CA LYS A 461 22.32 14.16 -29.08
C LYS A 461 22.56 12.74 -29.55
N GLU A 462 23.23 11.93 -28.75
CA GLU A 462 23.41 10.52 -29.06
C GLU A 462 22.03 9.86 -29.12
N ASP A 463 21.68 9.37 -30.31
CA ASP A 463 20.46 8.59 -30.53
C ASP A 463 20.53 7.40 -29.58
N PRO A 464 19.74 7.37 -28.48
CA PRO A 464 19.71 6.19 -27.65
C PRO A 464 19.19 5.10 -28.58
N CYS A 465 20.02 4.08 -28.84
CA CYS A 465 19.90 2.98 -29.83
C CYS A 465 18.55 2.21 -29.92
N ILE A 466 17.50 2.73 -29.29
CA ILE A 466 16.10 2.37 -29.28
C ILE A 466 15.38 2.81 -30.59
N PHE A 467 15.85 3.85 -31.30
CA PHE A 467 15.29 4.25 -32.59
C PHE A 467 16.10 3.65 -33.73
N LYS A 468 15.60 2.59 -34.36
CA LYS A 468 16.23 1.95 -35.55
C LYS A 468 16.26 2.84 -36.81
N GLN A 469 15.73 4.06 -36.73
CA GLN A 469 15.74 5.06 -37.79
C GLN A 469 16.32 6.33 -37.16
N LYS A 470 17.32 6.94 -37.82
CA LYS A 470 17.87 8.25 -37.46
C LYS A 470 16.71 9.22 -37.23
N ALA A 471 16.32 9.42 -35.97
CA ALA A 471 15.33 10.42 -35.64
C ALA A 471 15.96 11.79 -35.92
N ALA A 472 15.18 12.72 -36.48
CA ALA A 472 15.64 14.11 -36.59
C ALA A 472 16.00 14.62 -35.19
N LEU A 473 17.16 15.25 -35.07
CA LEU A 473 17.64 15.83 -33.81
C LEU A 473 16.51 16.68 -33.19
N PRO A 474 16.23 16.54 -31.87
CA PRO A 474 15.20 17.35 -31.23
C PRO A 474 15.54 18.83 -31.41
N ARG A 475 14.57 19.62 -31.89
CA ARG A 475 14.76 21.06 -32.15
C ARG A 475 15.16 21.73 -30.83
N GLN A 476 16.35 22.35 -30.80
CA GLN A 476 16.92 22.96 -29.62
C GLN A 476 16.66 24.48 -29.64
N LYS A 477 16.09 25.01 -28.56
CA LYS A 477 16.02 26.45 -28.28
C LYS A 477 16.93 26.78 -27.10
N ILE A 478 17.78 27.80 -27.25
CA ILE A 478 18.68 28.28 -26.19
C ILE A 478 18.11 29.59 -25.67
N ILE A 479 17.93 29.67 -24.35
CA ILE A 479 17.32 30.82 -23.68
C ILE A 479 18.25 31.28 -22.57
N ASN A 480 18.58 32.56 -22.56
CA ASN A 480 19.32 33.17 -21.46
C ASN A 480 18.38 33.38 -20.28
N THR A 481 18.83 33.08 -19.06
CA THR A 481 17.95 33.14 -17.89
C THR A 481 18.63 33.83 -16.71
N PRO A 482 17.89 34.42 -15.76
CA PRO A 482 18.48 35.13 -14.61
C PRO A 482 19.39 34.27 -13.73
N TYR A 483 19.30 32.94 -13.84
CA TYR A 483 20.07 31.96 -13.07
C TYR A 483 21.19 31.27 -13.87
N GLY A 484 21.40 31.64 -15.14
CA GLY A 484 22.34 30.97 -16.06
C GLY A 484 21.74 30.78 -17.45
N GLY A 485 21.42 29.55 -17.83
CA GLY A 485 20.84 29.24 -19.15
C GLY A 485 19.74 28.17 -19.11
N ARG A 486 18.92 28.12 -20.16
CA ARG A 486 17.94 27.05 -20.39
C ARG A 486 18.05 26.52 -21.81
N LEU A 487 18.06 25.20 -21.95
CA LEU A 487 17.94 24.50 -23.22
C LEU A 487 16.56 23.85 -23.28
N GLU A 488 15.83 24.05 -24.36
CA GLU A 488 14.53 23.40 -24.58
C GLU A 488 14.62 22.47 -25.79
N TYR A 489 14.14 21.25 -25.60
CA TYR A 489 14.10 20.19 -26.61
C TYR A 489 12.67 19.70 -26.77
N THR A 490 12.18 19.63 -28.01
CA THR A 490 10.95 18.88 -28.32
C THR A 490 11.33 17.46 -28.69
N LEU A 491 10.94 16.48 -27.87
CA LEU A 491 11.24 15.06 -28.11
C LEU A 491 10.42 14.50 -29.29
N PRO A 492 10.83 13.36 -29.89
CA PRO A 492 10.24 12.84 -31.12
C PRO A 492 8.72 12.57 -31.10
N LYS A 493 8.11 12.39 -29.92
CA LYS A 493 6.66 12.22 -29.78
C LYS A 493 5.92 13.45 -29.24
N GLY A 494 6.62 14.58 -29.13
CA GLY A 494 6.03 15.89 -28.83
C GLY A 494 6.07 16.32 -27.37
N ASN A 495 6.58 15.49 -26.44
CA ASN A 495 6.79 15.97 -25.07
C ASN A 495 7.98 16.94 -25.01
N LEU A 496 7.90 17.89 -24.08
CA LEU A 496 8.90 18.93 -23.89
C LEU A 496 9.93 18.52 -22.84
N MET A 497 11.21 18.73 -23.14
CA MET A 497 12.31 18.54 -22.20
C MET A 497 13.12 19.83 -22.04
N MET A 498 13.19 20.33 -20.81
CA MET A 498 13.94 21.54 -20.45
C MET A 498 15.16 21.20 -19.61
N VAL A 499 16.33 21.71 -19.99
CA VAL A 499 17.56 21.62 -19.20
C VAL A 499 17.89 23.01 -18.65
N HIS A 500 17.81 23.17 -17.34
CA HIS A 500 18.12 24.39 -16.61
C HIS A 500 19.59 24.33 -16.15
N LEU A 501 20.45 25.10 -16.81
CA LEU A 501 21.88 25.23 -16.48
C LEU A 501 22.05 26.32 -15.42
N LYS A 502 22.42 25.94 -14.20
CA LYS A 502 22.53 26.86 -13.07
C LYS A 502 23.94 27.39 -12.91
N ASP A 503 24.03 28.69 -12.69
CA ASP A 503 25.25 29.40 -12.38
C ASP A 503 25.38 29.60 -10.86
N LYS A 504 26.40 28.98 -10.25
CA LYS A 504 26.64 29.04 -8.80
C LYS A 504 26.83 30.46 -8.24
N THR A 505 27.21 31.43 -9.09
CA THR A 505 27.40 32.84 -8.70
C THR A 505 26.10 33.63 -8.72
N LEU A 506 25.08 33.16 -9.44
CA LEU A 506 23.78 33.84 -9.58
C LEU A 506 22.70 33.20 -8.72
N ILE A 507 22.81 31.89 -8.47
CA ILE A 507 21.81 31.11 -7.74
C ILE A 507 22.47 30.12 -6.77
N ARG A 508 21.81 29.85 -5.64
CA ARG A 508 22.22 28.82 -4.68
C ARG A 508 22.37 27.46 -5.35
N HIS A 509 23.50 26.81 -5.07
CA HIS A 509 23.80 25.44 -5.45
C HIS A 509 23.31 24.45 -4.38
N LYS A 510 23.27 23.16 -4.71
CA LYS A 510 22.74 21.99 -3.96
C LYS A 510 21.31 21.61 -4.33
N LYS A 511 21.05 20.31 -4.22
CA LYS A 511 19.79 19.63 -4.56
C LYS A 511 18.54 20.32 -4.01
N ARG A 512 18.47 20.65 -2.72
CA ARG A 512 17.32 21.35 -2.10
C ARG A 512 16.94 22.66 -2.82
N TRP A 513 17.92 23.45 -3.24
CA TRP A 513 17.65 24.74 -3.91
C TRP A 513 17.20 24.55 -5.36
N SER A 514 17.72 23.51 -6.04
CA SER A 514 17.18 23.05 -7.33
C SER A 514 15.72 22.56 -7.17
N GLN A 515 15.40 21.87 -6.07
CA GLN A 515 14.04 21.47 -5.75
C GLN A 515 13.10 22.66 -5.53
N ILE A 516 13.51 23.64 -4.70
CA ILE A 516 12.74 24.87 -4.50
C ILE A 516 12.49 25.61 -5.82
N MET A 517 13.51 25.68 -6.69
CA MET A 517 13.40 26.36 -7.98
C MET A 517 12.30 25.77 -8.86
N TYR A 518 12.24 24.43 -9.00
CA TYR A 518 11.19 23.80 -9.80
C TYR A 518 9.83 23.85 -9.13
N LEU A 519 9.77 23.74 -7.80
CA LEU A 519 8.50 23.80 -7.06
C LEU A 519 7.81 25.14 -7.28
N TYR A 520 8.55 26.25 -7.15
CA TYR A 520 7.99 27.59 -7.39
C TYR A 520 7.72 27.86 -8.88
N TYR A 521 8.57 27.39 -9.78
CA TYR A 521 8.32 27.55 -11.20
C TYR A 521 7.05 26.82 -11.64
N ILE A 522 6.90 25.55 -11.26
CA ILE A 522 5.78 24.69 -11.69
C ILE A 522 4.50 25.04 -10.91
N LEU A 523 4.55 25.01 -9.58
CA LEU A 523 3.36 25.18 -8.74
C LEU A 523 3.03 26.65 -8.46
N GLY A 524 4.05 27.51 -8.43
CA GLY A 524 3.90 28.94 -8.14
C GLY A 524 3.54 29.76 -9.38
N TRP A 525 4.26 29.60 -10.49
CA TRP A 525 4.01 30.35 -11.72
C TRP A 525 3.11 29.59 -12.69
N ARG A 526 3.57 28.46 -13.22
CA ARG A 526 2.89 27.76 -14.33
C ARG A 526 1.45 27.39 -14.02
N LEU A 527 1.18 26.92 -12.80
CA LEU A 527 -0.17 26.56 -12.38
C LEU A 527 -1.06 27.78 -12.13
N ASN A 528 -0.53 28.86 -11.53
CA ASN A 528 -1.34 30.01 -11.12
C ASN A 528 -1.48 31.07 -12.22
N ARG A 529 -0.64 31.08 -13.26
CA ARG A 529 -0.67 32.09 -14.34
C ARG A 529 -2.02 32.21 -15.02
N GLN A 530 -2.61 31.08 -15.44
CA GLN A 530 -3.92 31.06 -16.10
C GLN A 530 -5.03 31.67 -15.24
N TYR A 531 -4.88 31.59 -13.91
CA TYR A 531 -5.83 32.15 -12.95
C TYR A 531 -5.58 33.63 -12.70
N PHE A 532 -4.32 34.09 -12.77
CA PHE A 532 -3.97 35.49 -12.66
C PHE A 532 -4.51 36.29 -13.85
N GLU A 533 -4.33 35.78 -15.08
CA GLU A 533 -4.91 36.37 -16.30
C GLU A 533 -6.45 36.45 -16.22
N GLU A 534 -7.09 35.41 -15.67
CA GLU A 534 -8.54 35.39 -15.44
C GLU A 534 -9.02 36.34 -14.33
N PHE A 535 -8.19 36.53 -13.29
CA PHE A 535 -8.45 37.49 -12.22
C PHE A 535 -8.33 38.94 -12.72
N GLU A 536 -7.29 39.25 -13.50
CA GLU A 536 -7.14 40.56 -14.15
C GLU A 536 -8.27 40.84 -15.15
N ALA A 537 -8.83 39.79 -15.77
CA ALA A 537 -10.03 39.89 -16.59
C ALA A 537 -11.34 40.11 -15.79
N GLY A 538 -11.27 40.30 -14.47
CA GLY A 538 -12.40 40.70 -13.62
C GLY A 538 -13.27 39.55 -13.10
N LYS A 539 -12.82 38.29 -13.17
CA LYS A 539 -13.56 37.16 -12.60
C LYS A 539 -13.48 37.13 -11.07
N GLU A 540 -14.55 36.66 -10.44
CA GLU A 540 -14.70 36.62 -8.99
C GLU A 540 -13.64 35.73 -8.32
N LEU A 541 -12.95 36.28 -7.32
CA LEU A 541 -11.78 35.67 -6.68
C LEU A 541 -12.10 34.32 -6.01
N ASP A 542 -13.29 34.19 -5.41
CA ASP A 542 -13.68 32.98 -4.68
C ASP A 542 -13.98 31.83 -5.63
N PHE A 543 -14.63 32.10 -6.76
CA PHE A 543 -14.81 31.12 -7.84
C PHE A 543 -13.47 30.63 -8.40
N LEU A 544 -12.52 31.56 -8.65
CA LEU A 544 -11.18 31.22 -9.13
C LEU A 544 -10.39 30.38 -8.12
N LYS A 545 -10.43 30.74 -6.83
CA LYS A 545 -9.80 29.97 -5.74
C LYS A 545 -10.38 28.56 -5.64
N GLU A 546 -11.69 28.41 -5.81
CA GLU A 546 -12.35 27.10 -5.74
C GLU A 546 -12.01 26.23 -6.96
N ARG A 547 -11.98 26.82 -8.17
CA ARG A 547 -11.55 26.11 -9.39
C ARG A 547 -10.07 25.69 -9.34
N LEU A 548 -9.20 26.57 -8.84
CA LEU A 548 -7.78 26.31 -8.60
C LEU A 548 -7.56 25.19 -7.57
N LYS A 549 -8.35 25.19 -6.49
CA LYS A 549 -8.34 24.12 -5.47
C LYS A 549 -8.81 22.77 -6.03
N VAL A 550 -9.87 22.74 -6.84
CA VAL A 550 -10.61 21.50 -7.17
C VAL A 550 -10.16 20.82 -8.48
N SER A 551 -9.52 21.52 -9.42
CA SER A 551 -9.18 20.95 -10.74
C SER A 551 -7.70 20.76 -11.02
N ASP A 552 -6.85 21.76 -10.80
CA ASP A 552 -5.47 21.70 -11.33
C ASP A 552 -4.43 21.28 -10.29
N ARG A 553 -4.60 21.66 -9.02
CA ARG A 553 -3.69 21.26 -7.93
C ARG A 553 -3.72 19.76 -7.65
N GLU A 554 -4.91 19.17 -7.71
CA GLU A 554 -5.14 17.74 -7.42
C GLU A 554 -4.70 16.80 -8.56
N ASN A 555 -4.70 17.30 -9.80
CA ASN A 555 -4.33 16.55 -11.02
C ASN A 555 -2.93 16.90 -11.54
N THR A 556 -2.15 17.67 -10.77
CA THR A 556 -0.74 17.98 -11.06
C THR A 556 0.16 17.15 -10.16
N TYR A 557 1.14 16.48 -10.76
CA TYR A 557 2.12 15.67 -10.05
C TYR A 557 3.55 16.07 -10.40
N ILE A 558 4.46 15.96 -9.43
CA ILE A 558 5.90 16.20 -9.60
C ILE A 558 6.64 14.90 -9.29
N LEU A 559 7.37 14.36 -10.27
CA LEU A 559 8.24 13.21 -10.09
C LEU A 559 9.67 13.70 -9.82
N ALA A 560 10.14 13.56 -8.58
CA ALA A 560 11.52 13.85 -8.21
C ALA A 560 12.44 12.70 -8.66
N LEU A 561 13.55 13.07 -9.31
CA LEU A 561 14.55 12.16 -9.86
C LEU A 561 15.98 12.60 -9.52
N ASP A 562 16.87 11.63 -9.33
CA ASP A 562 18.32 11.84 -9.28
C ASP A 562 18.93 11.55 -10.65
N GLY A 563 20.01 12.24 -11.02
CA GLY A 563 20.64 12.18 -12.35
C GLY A 563 21.15 10.81 -12.79
N ASP A 564 21.21 9.82 -11.90
CA ASP A 564 21.68 8.45 -12.12
C ASP A 564 20.54 7.40 -12.13
N THR A 565 19.28 7.85 -12.18
CA THR A 565 18.11 6.96 -12.07
C THR A 565 17.68 6.38 -13.43
N ASP A 566 17.48 5.06 -13.49
CA ASP A 566 16.84 4.34 -14.60
C ASP A 566 15.46 3.79 -14.19
N PHE A 567 14.43 4.01 -15.01
CA PHE A 567 13.07 3.54 -14.74
C PHE A 567 12.29 3.18 -16.01
N GLN A 568 11.17 2.48 -15.82
CA GLN A 568 10.22 2.14 -16.87
C GLN A 568 8.96 3.00 -16.79
N PRO A 569 8.29 3.32 -17.93
CA PRO A 569 7.04 4.06 -17.93
C PRO A 569 5.95 3.46 -17.03
N SER A 570 5.87 2.13 -16.97
CA SER A 570 4.94 1.42 -16.08
C SER A 570 5.14 1.77 -14.61
N ALA A 571 6.37 1.96 -14.14
CA ALA A 571 6.65 2.34 -12.76
C ALA A 571 6.03 3.70 -12.43
N VAL A 572 6.15 4.69 -13.32
CA VAL A 572 5.54 6.02 -13.15
C VAL A 572 4.01 5.91 -13.10
N MET A 573 3.40 5.10 -13.98
CA MET A 573 1.94 4.89 -13.97
C MET A 573 1.45 4.27 -12.65
N LEU A 574 2.22 3.34 -12.08
CA LEU A 574 1.87 2.71 -10.80
C LEU A 574 1.88 3.73 -9.64
N LEU A 575 2.79 4.72 -9.67
CA LEU A 575 2.77 5.82 -8.70
C LEU A 575 1.57 6.75 -8.92
N ILE A 576 1.28 7.12 -10.17
CA ILE A 576 0.12 7.96 -10.53
C ILE A 576 -1.18 7.29 -10.09
N ASP A 577 -1.37 6.01 -10.42
CA ASP A 577 -2.54 5.22 -10.01
C ASP A 577 -2.70 5.23 -8.48
N ARG A 578 -1.58 5.13 -7.76
CA ARG A 578 -1.58 5.14 -6.29
C ARG A 578 -2.05 6.46 -5.70
N LEU A 579 -1.56 7.59 -6.19
CA LEU A 579 -2.01 8.92 -5.74
C LEU A 579 -3.47 9.15 -6.14
N ASN A 580 -3.88 8.76 -7.35
CA ASN A 580 -5.28 8.91 -7.77
C ASN A 580 -6.26 8.16 -6.86
N LEU A 581 -5.87 6.98 -6.40
CA LEU A 581 -6.72 6.13 -5.58
C LEU A 581 -6.95 6.69 -4.17
N TYR A 582 -5.97 7.42 -3.62
CA TYR A 582 -6.00 7.91 -2.25
C TYR A 582 -5.78 9.43 -2.22
N PRO A 583 -6.87 10.23 -2.11
CA PRO A 583 -6.78 11.69 -2.08
C PRO A 583 -5.91 12.24 -0.94
N GLU A 584 -5.89 11.59 0.23
CA GLU A 584 -5.06 11.97 1.38
C GLU A 584 -3.56 11.65 1.19
N VAL A 585 -3.18 10.98 0.10
CA VAL A 585 -1.77 10.67 -0.20
C VAL A 585 -1.15 11.84 -0.94
N GLY A 586 -0.18 12.46 -0.27
CA GLY A 586 0.59 13.60 -0.79
C GLY A 586 1.84 13.16 -1.56
N ALA A 587 2.37 11.97 -1.29
CA ALA A 587 3.51 11.43 -2.02
C ALA A 587 3.50 9.90 -2.07
N ALA A 588 4.03 9.31 -3.14
CA ALA A 588 4.32 7.88 -3.22
C ALA A 588 5.71 7.65 -3.81
N CYS A 589 6.46 6.76 -3.18
CA CYS A 589 7.78 6.35 -3.64
C CYS A 589 7.76 4.94 -4.23
N GLY A 590 8.61 4.73 -5.23
CA GLY A 590 8.86 3.42 -5.78
C GLY A 590 9.82 2.58 -4.93
N ARG A 591 10.06 1.38 -5.44
CA ARG A 591 11.09 0.46 -5.00
C ARG A 591 12.40 0.79 -5.70
N ILE A 592 13.47 0.94 -4.91
CA ILE A 592 14.79 1.32 -5.42
C ILE A 592 15.74 0.13 -5.39
N HIS A 593 16.34 -0.15 -6.55
CA HIS A 593 17.30 -1.23 -6.76
C HIS A 593 18.71 -0.67 -6.96
N PRO A 594 19.66 -0.96 -6.07
CA PRO A 594 21.03 -0.51 -6.23
C PRO A 594 21.75 -1.28 -7.35
N THR A 595 22.43 -0.55 -8.22
CA THR A 595 23.23 -1.06 -9.35
C THR A 595 24.71 -0.72 -9.15
N GLY A 596 25.60 -1.49 -9.80
CA GLY A 596 27.05 -1.42 -9.63
C GLY A 596 27.67 -2.79 -9.38
N THR A 597 28.99 -2.81 -9.17
CA THR A 597 29.79 -4.03 -8.97
C THR A 597 30.60 -3.96 -7.67
N GLY A 598 31.05 -5.12 -7.20
CA GLY A 598 31.92 -5.26 -6.02
C GLY A 598 31.20 -5.49 -4.68
N PRO A 599 31.96 -5.85 -3.62
CA PRO A 599 31.42 -6.27 -2.33
C PRO A 599 30.60 -5.18 -1.62
N MET A 600 30.97 -3.91 -1.77
CA MET A 600 30.23 -2.80 -1.19
C MET A 600 28.82 -2.68 -1.79
N VAL A 601 28.69 -2.92 -3.09
CA VAL A 601 27.38 -2.96 -3.75
C VAL A 601 26.59 -4.20 -3.35
N TRP A 602 27.24 -5.35 -3.13
CA TRP A 602 26.57 -6.56 -2.63
C TRP A 602 25.97 -6.36 -1.25
N TYR A 603 26.73 -5.73 -0.33
CA TYR A 603 26.23 -5.34 0.99
C TYR A 603 24.97 -4.46 0.87
N GLN A 604 25.04 -3.42 0.04
CA GLN A 604 23.93 -2.47 -0.15
C GLN A 604 22.72 -3.12 -0.85
N LYS A 605 22.93 -4.06 -1.78
CA LYS A 605 21.84 -4.82 -2.42
C LYS A 605 21.01 -5.57 -1.38
N PHE A 606 21.66 -6.28 -0.46
CA PHE A 606 20.93 -6.99 0.58
C PHE A 606 20.30 -6.04 1.60
N GLU A 607 21.03 -4.99 2.02
CA GLU A 607 20.52 -3.99 2.95
C GLU A 607 19.26 -3.28 2.41
N TYR A 608 19.30 -2.82 1.15
CA TYR A 608 18.15 -2.19 0.50
C TYR A 608 16.99 -3.18 0.37
N ALA A 609 17.28 -4.45 0.06
CA ALA A 609 16.25 -5.48 -0.03
C ALA A 609 15.55 -5.67 1.31
N VAL A 610 16.29 -5.89 2.40
CA VAL A 610 15.72 -6.07 3.74
C VAL A 610 14.97 -4.81 4.20
N GLY A 611 15.53 -3.63 3.96
CA GLY A 611 14.87 -2.36 4.28
C GLY A 611 13.54 -2.17 3.54
N HIS A 612 13.49 -2.51 2.25
CA HIS A 612 12.26 -2.46 1.46
C HIS A 612 11.28 -3.58 1.78
N TRP A 613 11.76 -4.78 2.10
CA TRP A 613 10.92 -5.95 2.38
C TRP A 613 10.27 -5.90 3.75
N LEU A 614 10.93 -5.32 4.76
CA LEU A 614 10.46 -5.39 6.15
C LEU A 614 10.16 -4.01 6.73
N GLN A 615 11.15 -3.13 6.81
CA GLN A 615 10.99 -1.84 7.49
C GLN A 615 10.01 -0.93 6.75
N LYS A 616 10.24 -0.67 5.45
CA LYS A 616 9.41 0.25 4.66
C LYS A 616 7.98 -0.26 4.49
N THR A 617 7.80 -1.59 4.41
CA THR A 617 6.46 -2.21 4.42
C THR A 617 5.78 -2.09 5.77
N ALA A 618 6.50 -2.25 6.88
CA ALA A 618 5.94 -2.06 8.22
C ALA A 618 5.49 -0.62 8.43
N GLU A 619 6.33 0.34 8.05
CA GLU A 619 5.99 1.76 8.05
C GLU A 619 4.72 2.03 7.21
N HIS A 620 4.66 1.52 5.98
CA HIS A 620 3.48 1.66 5.11
C HIS A 620 2.21 1.07 5.76
N VAL A 621 2.30 -0.14 6.31
CA VAL A 621 1.13 -0.89 6.82
C VAL A 621 0.61 -0.31 8.13
N PHE A 622 1.49 0.02 9.07
CA PHE A 622 1.08 0.56 10.37
C PHE A 622 0.70 2.04 10.32
N GLY A 623 1.23 2.79 9.34
CA GLY A 623 0.88 4.19 9.15
C GLY A 623 1.30 4.71 7.79
N CYS A 624 2.46 5.36 7.75
CA CYS A 624 3.04 5.95 6.55
C CYS A 624 4.55 5.70 6.51
N VAL A 625 5.13 5.86 5.32
CA VAL A 625 6.60 5.83 5.17
C VAL A 625 7.18 7.17 5.59
N LEU A 626 8.33 7.14 6.28
CA LEU A 626 8.95 8.37 6.80
C LEU A 626 9.78 9.14 5.77
N CYS A 627 10.07 8.53 4.62
CA CYS A 627 10.88 9.13 3.57
C CYS A 627 10.49 8.61 2.18
N SER A 628 10.27 9.55 1.27
CA SER A 628 10.25 9.32 -0.17
C SER A 628 11.64 9.68 -0.73
N PRO A 629 12.44 8.70 -1.18
CA PRO A 629 13.78 8.98 -1.69
C PRO A 629 13.73 9.87 -2.93
N GLY A 630 14.64 10.84 -3.02
CA GLY A 630 14.65 11.82 -4.12
C GLY A 630 14.98 11.23 -5.49
N CYS A 631 15.46 9.99 -5.58
CA CYS A 631 15.77 9.34 -6.84
C CYS A 631 14.54 8.90 -7.64
N PHE A 632 13.42 8.53 -7.00
CA PHE A 632 12.21 8.11 -7.71
C PHE A 632 10.95 8.18 -6.83
N SER A 633 10.40 9.38 -6.72
CA SER A 633 9.20 9.65 -5.90
C SER A 633 8.26 10.66 -6.52
N LEU A 634 6.96 10.35 -6.53
CA LEU A 634 5.91 11.18 -7.10
C LEU A 634 5.17 11.95 -5.98
N PHE A 635 5.08 13.26 -6.12
CA PHE A 635 4.43 14.18 -5.19
C PHE A 635 3.19 14.82 -5.82
N ARG A 636 2.13 14.99 -5.04
CA ARG A 636 0.91 15.71 -5.42
C ARG A 636 1.13 17.22 -5.30
N GLY A 637 0.76 17.97 -6.33
CA GLY A 637 0.83 19.43 -6.33
C GLY A 637 0.09 20.05 -5.15
N ALA A 638 -1.14 19.61 -4.88
CA ALA A 638 -1.93 20.07 -3.74
C ALA A 638 -1.22 19.89 -2.38
N ALA A 639 -0.51 18.77 -2.18
CA ALA A 639 0.19 18.49 -0.93
C ALA A 639 1.44 19.37 -0.76
N LEU A 640 2.17 19.62 -1.85
CA LEU A 640 3.31 20.53 -1.84
C LEU A 640 2.89 21.99 -1.62
N MET A 641 1.74 22.38 -2.18
CA MET A 641 1.17 23.72 -2.06
C MET A 641 0.42 23.98 -0.74
N ASP A 642 0.34 22.98 0.14
CA ASP A 642 -0.35 23.12 1.41
C ASP A 642 0.39 24.08 2.35
N ASP A 643 -0.37 24.66 3.27
CA ASP A 643 0.09 25.69 4.17
C ASP A 643 1.27 25.17 5.00
N ASN A 644 2.34 25.96 5.04
CA ASN A 644 3.60 25.66 5.72
C ASN A 644 4.44 24.51 5.13
N VAL A 645 4.04 23.81 4.07
CA VAL A 645 4.93 22.83 3.40
C VAL A 645 6.01 23.57 2.62
N MET A 646 5.65 24.19 1.48
CA MET A 646 6.64 24.97 0.69
C MET A 646 7.26 26.10 1.51
N LYS A 647 6.49 26.81 2.34
CA LYS A 647 7.01 27.92 3.16
C LYS A 647 8.13 27.47 4.10
N ARG A 648 7.95 26.38 4.87
CA ARG A 648 9.01 25.86 5.74
C ARG A 648 10.13 25.19 4.95
N TYR A 649 9.79 24.55 3.84
CA TYR A 649 10.79 23.94 2.97
C TYR A 649 11.74 24.97 2.34
N THR A 650 11.33 26.23 2.17
CA THR A 650 12.21 27.34 1.74
C THR A 650 13.01 28.01 2.85
N THR A 651 12.77 27.68 4.12
CA THR A 651 13.44 28.33 5.24
C THR A 651 14.95 28.08 5.18
N LYS A 652 15.74 29.16 5.25
CA LYS A 652 17.20 29.10 5.23
C LYS A 652 17.70 28.39 6.49
N ALA A 653 18.72 27.54 6.36
CA ALA A 653 19.40 26.99 7.52
C ALA A 653 20.14 28.12 8.25
N SER A 654 19.73 28.39 9.49
CA SER A 654 20.28 29.45 10.36
C SER A 654 20.97 28.91 11.61
N GLU A 655 20.70 27.67 11.98
CA GLU A 655 21.21 27.00 13.18
C GLU A 655 21.89 25.70 12.76
N ALA A 656 22.84 25.22 13.57
CA ALA A 656 23.57 23.98 13.30
C ALA A 656 22.64 22.78 13.02
N SER A 657 21.55 22.64 13.78
CA SER A 657 20.53 21.60 13.62
C SER A 657 19.84 21.67 12.25
N HIS A 658 19.58 22.89 11.74
CA HIS A 658 18.94 23.12 10.45
C HIS A 658 19.79 22.60 9.28
N TYR A 659 21.12 22.70 9.35
CA TYR A 659 21.98 22.15 8.29
C TYR A 659 21.94 20.62 8.24
N VAL A 660 21.86 19.96 9.39
CA VAL A 660 21.74 18.49 9.48
C VAL A 660 20.34 18.03 9.04
N GLN A 661 19.30 18.73 9.49
CA GLN A 661 17.92 18.33 9.22
C GLN A 661 17.47 18.68 7.80
N TYR A 662 17.73 19.91 7.34
CA TYR A 662 17.13 20.45 6.13
C TYR A 662 18.01 20.22 4.89
N ASP A 663 19.33 20.38 5.02
CA ASP A 663 20.24 20.38 3.86
C ASP A 663 20.90 19.01 3.61
N GLN A 664 21.13 18.20 4.65
CA GLN A 664 21.67 16.84 4.49
C GLN A 664 20.59 15.77 4.27
N GLY A 665 19.34 16.05 4.63
CA GLY A 665 18.20 15.14 4.53
C GLY A 665 16.98 15.82 3.94
N GLU A 666 17.16 16.59 2.86
CA GLU A 666 16.12 17.40 2.22
C GLU A 666 14.87 16.60 1.84
N ASP A 667 15.05 15.36 1.37
CA ASP A 667 13.95 14.45 1.02
C ASP A 667 13.16 14.03 2.26
N ARG A 668 13.86 13.75 3.37
CA ARG A 668 13.23 13.43 4.67
C ARG A 668 12.55 14.64 5.26
N TRP A 669 13.16 15.81 5.17
CA TRP A 669 12.58 17.05 5.66
C TRP A 669 11.27 17.38 4.96
N LEU A 670 11.24 17.28 3.62
CA LEU A 670 10.01 17.46 2.85
C LEU A 670 8.93 16.46 3.28
N CYS A 671 9.29 15.19 3.49
CA CYS A 671 8.35 14.18 3.97
C CYS A 671 7.84 14.49 5.39
N THR A 672 8.72 14.88 6.33
CA THR A 672 8.32 15.29 7.68
C THR A 672 7.31 16.43 7.65
N LEU A 673 7.51 17.43 6.79
CA LEU A 673 6.57 18.53 6.60
C LEU A 673 5.20 18.07 6.08
N LEU A 674 5.17 17.17 5.09
CA LEU A 674 3.94 16.57 4.57
C LEU A 674 3.20 15.78 5.67
N LEU A 675 3.93 14.96 6.43
CA LEU A 675 3.36 14.15 7.52
C LEU A 675 2.77 15.05 8.62
N GLN A 676 3.48 16.09 9.03
CA GLN A 676 3.02 17.06 10.04
C GLN A 676 1.78 17.85 9.58
N GLN A 677 1.59 18.05 8.26
CA GLN A 677 0.38 18.68 7.72
C GLN A 677 -0.81 17.75 7.46
N GLY A 678 -0.66 16.46 7.74
CA GLY A 678 -1.77 15.52 7.61
C GLY A 678 -1.75 14.69 6.32
N TRP A 679 -0.77 14.90 5.45
CA TRP A 679 -0.62 14.09 4.24
C TRP A 679 0.01 12.74 4.54
N ARG A 680 -0.45 11.70 3.82
CA ARG A 680 0.17 10.38 3.88
C ARG A 680 1.26 10.26 2.81
N VAL A 681 2.37 9.64 3.19
CA VAL A 681 3.43 9.19 2.28
C VAL A 681 3.36 7.67 2.14
N GLU A 682 3.29 7.18 0.90
CA GLU A 682 3.14 5.76 0.61
C GLU A 682 4.33 5.15 -0.15
N TYR A 683 4.43 3.84 -0.07
CA TYR A 683 5.40 3.02 -0.81
C TYR A 683 4.69 2.07 -1.76
N ASN A 684 5.09 2.07 -3.03
CA ASN A 684 4.56 1.15 -4.04
C ASN A 684 5.64 0.14 -4.46
N ALA A 685 5.57 -1.07 -3.91
CA ALA A 685 6.56 -2.12 -4.16
C ALA A 685 6.57 -2.68 -5.59
N ALA A 686 5.53 -2.42 -6.39
CA ALA A 686 5.47 -2.83 -7.80
C ALA A 686 6.12 -1.80 -8.75
N SER A 687 6.47 -0.62 -8.23
CA SER A 687 7.00 0.49 -9.00
C SER A 687 8.52 0.54 -8.88
N ASP A 688 9.22 -0.18 -9.75
CA ASP A 688 10.68 -0.34 -9.69
C ASP A 688 11.46 0.79 -10.39
N ALA A 689 12.54 1.23 -9.75
CA ALA A 689 13.57 2.10 -10.32
C ALA A 689 14.97 1.65 -9.86
N TYR A 690 15.99 2.01 -10.63
CA TYR A 690 17.38 1.58 -10.43
C TYR A 690 18.29 2.80 -10.28
N THR A 691 19.25 2.76 -9.37
CA THR A 691 20.20 3.87 -9.06
C THR A 691 21.60 3.31 -8.85
N ASN A 692 22.64 4.13 -9.03
CA ASN A 692 24.02 3.73 -8.78
C ASN A 692 24.31 3.74 -7.28
N ALA A 693 24.81 2.61 -6.76
CA ALA A 693 25.29 2.56 -5.38
C ALA A 693 26.79 2.90 -5.30
N PRO A 694 27.24 3.53 -4.19
CA PRO A 694 28.66 3.68 -3.90
C PRO A 694 29.43 2.37 -4.03
N GLN A 695 30.48 2.36 -4.85
CA GLN A 695 31.32 1.18 -5.06
C GLN A 695 32.52 1.17 -4.09
N ASP A 696 33.02 2.35 -3.76
CA ASP A 696 34.15 2.52 -2.85
C ASP A 696 33.71 2.64 -1.38
N PHE A 697 34.49 2.05 -0.48
CA PHE A 697 34.26 2.14 0.96
C PHE A 697 34.21 3.59 1.48
N LYS A 698 35.05 4.46 0.91
CA LYS A 698 35.07 5.90 1.23
C LYS A 698 33.78 6.61 0.82
N GLU A 699 33.31 6.36 -0.39
CA GLU A 699 32.09 6.96 -0.91
C GLU A 699 30.86 6.51 -0.09
N PHE A 700 30.80 5.21 0.24
CA PHE A 700 29.78 4.66 1.12
C PHE A 700 29.76 5.33 2.50
N TYR A 701 30.90 5.44 3.19
CA TYR A 701 30.99 6.10 4.50
C TYR A 701 30.56 7.58 4.43
N ASN A 702 30.96 8.30 3.39
CA ASN A 702 30.59 9.71 3.21
C ASN A 702 29.10 9.91 2.91
N GLN A 703 28.47 8.99 2.17
CA GLN A 703 27.02 8.99 1.99
C GLN A 703 26.31 8.80 3.33
N ARG A 704 26.74 7.82 4.13
CA ARG A 704 26.10 7.47 5.41
C ARG A 704 26.30 8.49 6.50
N ARG A 705 27.43 9.22 6.47
CA ARG A 705 27.64 10.42 7.31
C ARG A 705 26.50 11.41 7.21
N ARG A 706 25.88 11.58 6.03
CA ARG A 706 24.74 12.49 5.83
C ARG A 706 23.42 11.82 6.20
N TRP A 707 23.23 10.57 5.79
CA TRP A 707 21.95 9.88 5.97
C TRP A 707 21.66 9.53 7.43
N GLY A 708 22.65 9.11 8.21
CA GLY A 708 22.46 8.72 9.61
C GLY A 708 21.92 9.87 10.48
N PRO A 709 22.63 10.99 10.60
CA PRO A 709 22.24 12.09 11.47
C PRO A 709 20.96 12.78 10.99
N SER A 710 20.77 12.94 9.68
CA SER A 710 19.54 13.53 9.13
C SER A 710 18.30 12.64 9.33
N THR A 711 18.46 11.32 9.28
CA THR A 711 17.40 10.36 9.64
C THR A 711 17.02 10.51 11.11
N MET A 712 18.02 10.61 11.98
CA MET A 712 17.78 10.78 13.42
C MET A 712 17.07 12.11 13.72
N ALA A 713 17.58 13.21 13.17
CA ALA A 713 17.02 14.55 13.38
C ALA A 713 15.56 14.67 12.93
N ASN A 714 15.24 14.20 11.70
CA ASN A 714 13.88 14.28 11.16
C ASN A 714 12.89 13.37 11.89
N THR A 715 13.31 12.17 12.29
CA THR A 715 12.43 11.28 13.06
C THR A 715 12.21 11.80 14.48
N ILE A 716 13.23 12.37 15.14
CA ILE A 716 13.05 13.00 16.47
C ILE A 716 12.09 14.20 16.40
N ASP A 717 12.18 15.04 15.35
CA ASP A 717 11.23 16.13 15.14
C ASP A 717 9.78 15.63 14.96
N LEU A 718 9.60 14.56 14.18
CA LEU A 718 8.29 13.92 14.01
C LEU A 718 7.77 13.32 15.33
N LEU A 719 8.63 12.69 16.12
CA LEU A 719 8.28 12.11 17.42
C LEU A 719 7.93 13.20 18.45
N GLY A 720 8.69 14.29 18.48
CA GLY A 720 8.43 15.44 19.36
C GLY A 720 7.09 16.13 19.05
N SER A 721 6.71 16.16 17.77
CA SER A 721 5.40 16.64 17.31
C SER A 721 4.33 15.53 17.22
N GLY A 722 4.62 14.31 17.67
CA GLY A 722 3.81 13.11 17.39
C GLY A 722 2.37 13.19 17.88
N GLY A 723 2.13 13.86 19.02
CA GLY A 723 0.77 14.08 19.55
C GLY A 723 -0.09 14.96 18.66
N LEU A 724 0.47 16.07 18.15
CA LEU A 724 -0.21 16.98 17.23
C LEU A 724 -0.36 16.35 15.85
N THR A 725 0.71 15.72 15.37
CA THR A 725 0.72 15.02 14.07
C THR A 725 -0.32 13.91 14.03
N SER A 726 -0.51 13.14 15.11
CA SER A 726 -1.54 12.10 15.17
C SER A 726 -2.97 12.64 15.19
N GLN A 727 -3.17 13.89 15.63
CA GLN A 727 -4.48 14.54 15.56
C GLN A 727 -4.80 15.05 14.15
N ARG A 728 -3.78 15.55 13.43
CA ARG A 728 -3.93 16.09 12.08
C ARG A 728 -3.89 15.02 10.98
N ASN A 729 -3.05 14.01 11.14
CA ASN A 729 -2.79 12.97 10.14
C ASN A 729 -3.54 11.67 10.47
N SER A 730 -4.56 11.35 9.68
CA SER A 730 -5.40 10.14 9.82
C SER A 730 -4.60 8.83 9.71
N SER A 731 -3.39 8.88 9.16
CA SER A 731 -2.50 7.74 8.93
C SER A 731 -1.46 7.56 10.03
N ILE A 732 -1.27 8.55 10.92
CA ILE A 732 -0.32 8.46 12.03
C ILE A 732 -1.11 8.27 13.33
N SER A 733 -0.97 7.09 13.92
CA SER A 733 -1.62 6.74 15.18
C SER A 733 -0.66 6.88 16.37
N LYS A 734 -1.21 6.95 17.59
CA LYS A 734 -0.39 6.90 18.82
C LYS A 734 0.47 5.63 18.92
N LEU A 735 -0.06 4.50 18.45
CA LEU A 735 0.66 3.22 18.44
C LEU A 735 1.73 3.17 17.34
N TYR A 736 1.50 3.83 16.21
CA TYR A 736 2.53 4.04 15.20
C TYR A 736 3.66 4.94 15.74
N ILE A 737 3.34 6.00 16.47
CA ILE A 737 4.34 6.81 17.18
C ILE A 737 5.12 5.96 18.18
N LEU A 738 4.45 5.09 18.96
CA LEU A 738 5.12 4.14 19.85
C LEU A 738 6.06 3.19 19.10
N TYR A 739 5.63 2.65 17.95
CA TYR A 739 6.47 1.83 17.09
C TYR A 739 7.73 2.59 16.65
N GLN A 740 7.58 3.85 16.23
CA GLN A 740 8.72 4.68 15.83
C GLN A 740 9.64 5.04 17.01
N ILE A 741 9.11 5.22 18.21
CA ILE A 741 9.91 5.38 19.44
C ILE A 741 10.74 4.11 19.70
N ILE A 742 10.13 2.93 19.64
CA ILE A 742 10.83 1.65 19.85
C ILE A 742 11.90 1.45 18.76
N SER A 743 11.58 1.73 17.50
CA SER A 743 12.52 1.62 16.38
C SER A 743 13.69 2.61 16.50
N MET A 744 13.43 3.84 16.95
CA MET A 744 14.48 4.83 17.21
C MET A 744 15.34 4.42 18.40
N ALA A 745 14.75 3.95 19.49
CA ALA A 745 15.48 3.45 20.65
C ALA A 745 16.38 2.26 20.28
N ALA A 746 15.87 1.29 19.51
CA ALA A 746 16.66 0.17 19.00
C ALA A 746 17.84 0.64 18.13
N SER A 747 17.64 1.68 17.31
CA SER A 747 18.70 2.26 16.48
C SER A 747 19.79 2.97 17.32
N ILE A 748 19.39 3.69 18.37
CA ILE A 748 20.33 4.36 19.30
C ILE A 748 21.13 3.35 20.11
N LEU A 749 20.49 2.27 20.57
CA LEU A 749 21.10 1.21 21.37
C LEU A 749 21.84 0.15 20.54
N GLY A 750 21.82 0.28 19.20
CA GLY A 750 22.45 -0.64 18.25
C GLY A 750 23.94 -0.91 18.53
N PRO A 751 24.79 0.11 18.74
CA PRO A 751 26.21 -0.08 19.03
C PRO A 751 26.46 -0.95 20.27
N ALA A 752 25.81 -0.64 21.40
CA ALA A 752 25.92 -1.43 22.63
C ALA A 752 25.43 -2.87 22.43
N THR A 753 24.32 -3.02 21.70
CA THR A 753 23.73 -4.32 21.36
C THR A 753 24.71 -5.20 20.56
N VAL A 754 25.39 -4.62 19.58
CA VAL A 754 26.43 -5.32 18.81
C VAL A 754 27.60 -5.73 19.71
N CYS A 755 28.02 -4.87 20.64
CA CYS A 755 29.09 -5.21 21.58
C CYS A 755 28.71 -6.41 22.48
N LEU A 756 27.45 -6.49 22.92
CA LEU A 756 26.93 -7.61 23.73
C LEU A 756 26.81 -8.92 22.94
N MET A 757 26.61 -8.83 21.63
CA MET A 757 26.51 -10.00 20.76
C MET A 757 27.87 -10.71 20.58
N ILE A 758 28.98 -9.98 20.68
CA ILE A 758 30.33 -10.52 20.51
C ILE A 758 30.80 -11.16 21.82
N SER A 759 31.15 -12.45 21.79
CA SER A 759 31.50 -13.23 22.99
C SER A 759 32.75 -12.72 23.72
N ALA A 760 33.69 -12.08 23.02
CA ALA A 760 34.91 -11.53 23.58
C ALA A 760 34.73 -10.05 23.97
N LEU A 761 34.25 -9.80 25.19
CA LEU A 761 33.80 -8.47 25.63
C LEU A 761 34.88 -7.38 25.55
N THR A 762 36.11 -7.68 25.96
CA THR A 762 37.24 -6.75 25.87
C THR A 762 37.54 -6.35 24.43
N LEU A 763 37.49 -7.31 23.50
CA LEU A 763 37.64 -7.07 22.06
C LEU A 763 36.41 -6.36 21.46
N ALA A 764 35.25 -6.48 22.09
CA ALA A 764 34.02 -5.80 21.66
C ALA A 764 33.97 -4.33 22.10
N ILE A 765 34.49 -3.96 23.27
CA ILE A 765 34.35 -2.60 23.84
C ILE A 765 35.60 -1.74 23.63
N VAL A 766 36.80 -2.29 23.82
CA VAL A 766 38.03 -1.48 23.82
C VAL A 766 38.33 -0.88 22.44
N PRO A 767 38.38 -1.66 21.34
CA PRO A 767 38.68 -1.10 20.02
C PRO A 767 37.69 -0.01 19.54
N PRO A 768 36.36 -0.13 19.71
CA PRO A 768 35.41 0.91 19.29
C PRO A 768 35.52 2.16 20.16
N THR A 769 35.84 2.01 21.45
CA THR A 769 36.10 3.16 22.34
C THR A 769 37.35 3.91 21.89
N VAL A 770 38.42 3.19 21.55
CA VAL A 770 39.63 3.79 20.95
C VAL A 770 39.30 4.46 19.62
N TYR A 771 38.53 3.80 18.76
CA TYR A 771 38.10 4.35 17.47
C TYR A 771 37.28 5.64 17.63
N LEU A 772 36.34 5.67 18.59
CA LEU A 772 35.56 6.86 18.95
C LEU A 772 36.48 8.02 19.34
N ILE A 773 37.46 7.79 20.22
CA ILE A 773 38.43 8.80 20.64
C ILE A 773 39.26 9.28 19.44
N LEU A 774 39.72 8.36 18.58
CA LEU A 774 40.49 8.69 17.37
C LEU A 774 39.66 9.51 16.38
N CYS A 775 38.35 9.25 16.26
CA CYS A 775 37.47 10.03 15.38
C CYS A 775 37.36 11.51 15.78
N PHE A 776 37.55 11.84 17.06
CA PHE A 776 37.62 13.25 17.50
C PHE A 776 38.94 13.95 17.18
N LYS A 777 40.01 13.19 16.91
CA LYS A 777 41.38 13.72 16.76
C LYS A 777 41.90 13.67 15.32
N LEU A 778 41.48 12.69 14.55
CA LEU A 778 42.00 12.42 13.20
C LEU A 778 41.15 13.06 12.10
N LYS A 779 41.72 13.21 10.90
CA LYS A 779 40.98 13.61 9.69
C LYS A 779 40.06 12.49 9.21
N SER A 780 38.90 12.85 8.64
CA SER A 780 37.86 11.92 8.16
C SER A 780 38.42 10.83 7.23
N ASP A 781 39.33 11.15 6.30
CA ASP A 781 39.95 10.15 5.43
C ASP A 781 40.77 9.09 6.19
N THR A 782 41.47 9.48 7.25
CA THR A 782 42.21 8.55 8.11
C THR A 782 41.26 7.71 8.95
N GLN A 783 40.18 8.30 9.46
CA GLN A 783 39.15 7.58 10.22
C GLN A 783 38.50 6.48 9.38
N ILE A 784 38.22 6.75 8.10
CA ILE A 784 37.65 5.77 7.17
C ILE A 784 38.64 4.63 6.90
N LYS A 785 39.93 4.92 6.73
CA LYS A 785 40.97 3.89 6.57
C LYS A 785 41.06 2.98 7.80
N ILE A 786 41.02 3.56 9.00
CA ILE A 786 41.00 2.80 10.26
C ILE A 786 39.73 1.93 10.34
N ALA A 787 38.56 2.49 10.01
CA ALA A 787 37.31 1.73 9.97
C ALA A 787 37.37 0.57 8.97
N ALA A 788 37.98 0.75 7.80
CA ALA A 788 38.13 -0.32 6.82
C ALA A 788 38.96 -1.48 7.39
N ILE A 789 40.10 -1.19 8.03
CA ILE A 789 40.96 -2.20 8.67
C ILE A 789 40.20 -2.89 9.81
N MET A 790 39.55 -2.13 10.69
CA MET A 790 38.76 -2.66 11.79
C MET A 790 37.59 -3.52 11.29
N SER A 791 36.94 -3.14 10.19
CA SER A 791 35.82 -3.89 9.62
C SER A 791 36.22 -5.32 9.23
N VAL A 792 37.45 -5.51 8.72
CA VAL A 792 37.99 -6.84 8.43
C VAL A 792 38.13 -7.66 9.71
N PHE A 793 38.72 -7.09 10.77
CA PHE A 793 38.85 -7.77 12.06
C PHE A 793 37.48 -8.12 12.68
N TYR A 794 36.52 -7.20 12.62
CA TYR A 794 35.17 -7.44 13.13
C TYR A 794 34.42 -8.50 12.34
N ALA A 795 34.66 -8.63 11.02
CA ALA A 795 34.07 -9.70 10.24
C ALA A 795 34.55 -11.09 10.73
N PHE A 796 35.83 -11.22 11.09
CA PHE A 796 36.35 -12.46 11.70
C PHE A 796 35.78 -12.71 13.10
N LEU A 797 35.64 -11.68 13.94
CA LEU A 797 34.99 -11.80 15.25
C LEU A 797 33.53 -12.24 15.12
N MET A 798 32.81 -11.72 14.12
CA MET A 798 31.44 -12.15 13.83
C MET A 798 31.37 -13.60 13.38
N ALA A 799 32.26 -14.03 12.48
CA ALA A 799 32.33 -15.42 12.07
C ALA A 799 32.58 -16.35 13.28
N GLY A 800 33.51 -15.99 14.17
CA GLY A 800 33.76 -16.71 15.42
C GLY A 800 32.55 -16.75 16.35
N THR A 801 31.81 -15.65 16.45
CA THR A 801 30.57 -15.57 17.25
C THR A 801 29.49 -16.52 16.70
N VAL A 802 29.29 -16.54 15.38
CA VAL A 802 28.34 -17.48 14.73
C VAL A 802 28.75 -18.93 14.97
N LEU A 803 30.05 -19.26 14.83
CA LEU A 803 30.56 -20.60 15.12
C LEU A 803 30.42 -20.98 16.60
N SER A 804 30.57 -20.03 17.53
CA SER A 804 30.33 -20.24 18.97
C SER A 804 28.87 -20.60 19.23
N ILE A 805 27.92 -19.84 18.65
CA ILE A 805 26.48 -20.12 18.79
C ILE A 805 26.16 -21.52 18.24
N ILE A 806 26.70 -21.88 17.08
CA ILE A 806 26.54 -23.23 16.50
C ILE A 806 27.15 -24.30 17.42
N GLY A 807 28.34 -24.04 17.97
CA GLY A 807 29.01 -24.93 18.92
C GLY A 807 28.17 -25.16 20.18
N ASP A 808 27.52 -24.12 20.71
CA ASP A 808 26.63 -24.23 21.87
C ASP A 808 25.38 -25.05 21.55
N LEU A 809 24.79 -24.90 20.36
CA LEU A 809 23.66 -25.74 19.90
C LEU A 809 24.04 -27.22 19.87
N VAL A 810 25.24 -27.53 19.37
CA VAL A 810 25.75 -28.91 19.30
C VAL A 810 26.05 -29.46 20.69
N LYS A 811 26.73 -28.69 21.55
CA LYS A 811 27.07 -29.11 22.93
C LYS A 811 25.83 -29.37 23.77
N GLN A 812 24.82 -28.51 23.67
CA GLN A 812 23.60 -28.62 24.46
C GLN A 812 22.60 -29.63 23.87
N LYS A 813 22.86 -30.20 22.68
CA LYS A 813 21.99 -31.14 21.96
C LYS A 813 20.54 -30.64 21.79
N THR A 814 20.33 -29.33 21.78
CA THR A 814 19.02 -28.70 21.62
C THR A 814 19.14 -27.41 20.83
N PHE A 815 18.13 -27.13 20.01
CA PHE A 815 18.03 -25.87 19.26
C PHE A 815 17.33 -24.76 20.06
N LEU A 816 16.82 -25.08 21.26
CA LEU A 816 16.01 -24.18 22.10
C LEU A 816 16.85 -23.22 22.96
N THR A 817 18.15 -23.10 22.71
CA THR A 817 18.95 -22.05 23.37
C THR A 817 18.47 -20.69 22.86
N PRO A 818 18.31 -19.66 23.71
CA PRO A 818 17.78 -18.36 23.29
C PRO A 818 18.51 -17.77 22.06
N SER A 819 19.84 -17.77 22.06
CA SER A 819 20.66 -17.29 20.93
C SER A 819 20.51 -18.13 19.67
N GLY A 820 20.37 -19.46 19.82
CA GLY A 820 20.12 -20.36 18.70
C GLY A 820 18.74 -20.20 18.09
N LEU A 821 17.71 -20.10 18.93
CA LEU A 821 16.32 -19.85 18.55
C LEU A 821 16.20 -18.53 17.78
N PHE A 822 16.89 -17.50 18.25
CA PHE A 822 16.95 -16.21 17.57
C PHE A 822 17.66 -16.27 16.23
N LEU A 823 18.85 -16.88 16.16
CA LEU A 823 19.62 -16.98 14.92
C LEU A 823 18.89 -17.82 13.86
N ILE A 824 18.41 -19.01 14.24
CA ILE A 824 17.63 -19.89 13.35
C ILE A 824 16.34 -19.18 12.94
N GLY A 825 15.60 -18.60 13.89
CA GLY A 825 14.37 -17.87 13.63
C GLY A 825 14.56 -16.71 12.65
N MET A 826 15.63 -15.92 12.82
CA MET A 826 15.98 -14.82 11.92
C MET A 826 16.33 -15.33 10.51
N VAL A 827 17.17 -16.37 10.40
CA VAL A 827 17.54 -16.96 9.10
C VAL A 827 16.31 -17.50 8.37
N VAL A 828 15.44 -18.25 9.08
CA VAL A 828 14.18 -18.76 8.52
C VAL A 828 13.28 -17.60 8.09
N LEU A 829 13.13 -16.56 8.91
CA LEU A 829 12.35 -15.36 8.58
C LEU A 829 12.85 -14.69 7.30
N TYR A 830 14.16 -14.49 7.14
CA TYR A 830 14.71 -13.87 5.95
C TYR A 830 14.61 -14.76 4.71
N ILE A 831 14.80 -16.08 4.84
CA ILE A 831 14.61 -17.02 3.72
C ILE A 831 13.15 -17.01 3.27
N ILE A 832 12.18 -17.06 4.19
CA ILE A 832 10.76 -16.97 3.85
C ILE A 832 10.44 -15.60 3.22
N THR A 833 10.98 -14.52 3.80
CA THR A 833 10.81 -13.16 3.25
C THR A 833 11.32 -13.07 1.82
N ALA A 834 12.51 -13.62 1.54
CA ALA A 834 13.08 -13.65 0.21
C ALA A 834 12.30 -14.57 -0.74
N ALA A 835 11.81 -15.73 -0.28
CA ALA A 835 10.97 -16.62 -1.08
C ALA A 835 9.67 -15.95 -1.53
N LEU A 836 9.11 -15.07 -0.69
CA LEU A 836 7.97 -14.23 -1.04
C LEU A 836 8.30 -13.07 -2.00
N HIS A 837 9.58 -12.88 -2.34
CA HIS A 837 10.10 -11.93 -3.33
C HIS A 837 10.93 -12.65 -4.40
N PRO A 838 10.30 -13.49 -5.25
CA PRO A 838 11.00 -14.43 -6.12
C PRO A 838 11.99 -13.79 -7.11
N GLN A 839 11.73 -12.56 -7.59
CA GLN A 839 12.63 -11.83 -8.48
C GLN A 839 13.97 -11.46 -7.83
N GLU A 840 14.03 -11.46 -6.50
CA GLU A 840 15.16 -11.00 -5.70
C GLU A 840 15.63 -12.08 -4.72
N PHE A 841 15.13 -13.30 -4.85
CA PHE A 841 15.54 -14.41 -4.00
C PHE A 841 17.07 -14.60 -4.01
N SER A 842 17.70 -14.35 -5.16
CA SER A 842 19.16 -14.40 -5.32
C SER A 842 19.92 -13.41 -4.43
N LEU A 843 19.29 -12.33 -3.96
CA LEU A 843 19.94 -11.36 -3.06
C LEU A 843 20.31 -11.97 -1.70
N VAL A 844 19.67 -13.08 -1.30
CA VAL A 844 20.01 -13.80 -0.06
C VAL A 844 21.48 -14.24 -0.04
N ILE A 845 22.08 -14.50 -1.19
CA ILE A 845 23.51 -14.85 -1.30
C ILE A 845 24.39 -13.73 -0.71
N TYR A 846 24.01 -12.47 -0.91
CA TYR A 846 24.72 -11.32 -0.34
C TYR A 846 24.45 -11.12 1.15
N GLY A 847 23.44 -11.80 1.71
CA GLY A 847 23.10 -11.76 3.13
C GLY A 847 24.24 -12.22 4.03
N LEU A 848 25.04 -13.21 3.61
CA LEU A 848 26.20 -13.66 4.39
C LEU A 848 27.20 -12.52 4.64
N LEU A 849 27.52 -11.75 3.59
CA LEU A 849 28.40 -10.58 3.72
C LEU A 849 27.79 -9.53 4.65
N TYR A 850 26.49 -9.28 4.52
CA TYR A 850 25.79 -8.34 5.40
C TYR A 850 25.87 -8.74 6.87
N PHE A 851 25.63 -10.02 7.20
CA PHE A 851 25.71 -10.54 8.57
C PHE A 851 27.13 -10.45 9.17
N LEU A 852 28.15 -10.79 8.39
CA LEU A 852 29.55 -10.65 8.82
C LEU A 852 29.91 -9.19 9.08
N CYS A 853 29.33 -8.26 8.32
CA CYS A 853 29.58 -6.83 8.44
C CYS A 853 28.65 -6.11 9.44
N ILE A 854 27.87 -6.80 10.27
CA ILE A 854 27.00 -6.15 11.27
C ILE A 854 27.77 -5.17 12.17
N PRO A 855 28.91 -5.51 12.78
CA PRO A 855 29.65 -4.54 13.58
C PRO A 855 30.25 -3.39 12.77
N SER A 856 30.60 -3.62 11.51
CA SER A 856 31.02 -2.51 10.65
C SER A 856 29.88 -1.50 10.45
N GLY A 857 28.67 -1.97 10.13
CA GLY A 857 27.51 -1.11 9.83
C GLY A 857 26.85 -0.49 11.06
N TYR A 858 26.68 -1.24 12.15
CA TYR A 858 25.92 -0.81 13.33
C TYR A 858 26.78 -0.27 14.48
N LEU A 859 28.11 -0.37 14.39
CA LEU A 859 29.04 0.15 15.40
C LEU A 859 30.04 1.14 14.78
N LEU A 860 30.94 0.70 13.88
CA LEU A 860 31.99 1.57 13.33
C LEU A 860 31.44 2.71 12.47
N LEU A 861 30.53 2.39 11.55
CA LEU A 861 29.90 3.38 10.67
C LEU A 861 29.05 4.38 11.46
N VAL A 862 28.35 3.93 12.51
CA VAL A 862 27.55 4.81 13.39
C VAL A 862 28.46 5.77 14.16
N ILE A 863 29.57 5.29 14.72
CA ILE A 863 30.59 6.14 15.36
C ILE A 863 31.08 7.21 14.38
N TYR A 864 31.53 6.79 13.18
CA TYR A 864 32.00 7.72 12.16
C TYR A 864 30.92 8.75 11.78
N SER A 865 29.69 8.30 11.56
CA SER A 865 28.59 9.13 11.11
C SER A 865 28.19 10.20 12.13
N ILE A 866 28.10 9.85 13.41
CA ILE A 866 27.71 10.79 14.47
C ILE A 866 28.85 11.75 14.80
N VAL A 867 30.09 11.26 14.89
CA VAL A 867 31.26 12.12 15.17
C VAL A 867 31.56 13.09 14.02
N ASN A 868 31.19 12.77 12.79
CA ASN A 868 31.39 13.66 11.64
C ASN A 868 30.11 14.41 11.21
N MET A 869 29.07 14.48 12.05
CA MET A 869 27.83 15.20 11.71
C MET A 869 28.03 16.71 11.53
N ASN A 870 29.10 17.27 12.12
CA ASN A 870 29.49 18.67 11.91
C ASN A 870 30.04 18.95 10.50
N ASN A 871 30.38 17.91 9.75
CA ASN A 871 30.81 18.04 8.37
C ASN A 871 29.59 18.01 7.41
N VAL A 872 29.18 19.20 6.97
CA VAL A 872 28.01 19.42 6.10
C VAL A 872 28.35 19.46 4.60
N THR A 873 29.55 19.01 4.21
CA THR A 873 29.91 18.88 2.78
C THR A 873 29.24 17.68 2.13
N TRP A 874 29.23 17.65 0.79
CA TRP A 874 28.60 16.55 0.05
C TRP A 874 29.52 15.32 -0.10
N GLY A 875 30.84 15.54 -0.16
CA GLY A 875 31.87 14.52 0.10
C GLY A 875 32.06 13.39 -0.93
N THR A 876 31.24 13.31 -1.98
CA THR A 876 31.30 12.22 -2.98
C THR A 876 32.07 12.59 -4.25
N ARG A 877 32.22 13.87 -4.61
CA ARG A 877 32.84 14.29 -5.90
C ARG A 877 33.73 15.54 -5.87
N GLU A 878 33.93 16.18 -4.71
CA GLU A 878 34.64 17.47 -4.60
C GLU A 878 36.18 17.37 -4.73
N THR A 879 36.78 16.17 -4.73
CA THR A 879 38.25 15.98 -4.63
C THR A 879 38.91 15.20 -5.78
N GLY A 880 38.21 14.95 -6.89
CA GLY A 880 38.70 14.09 -7.98
C GLY A 880 38.78 14.75 -9.35
N SER A 881 39.31 15.97 -9.45
CA SER A 881 39.34 16.75 -10.71
C SER A 881 40.45 16.37 -11.70
N GLN A 882 41.42 15.53 -11.34
CA GLN A 882 42.56 15.21 -12.24
C GLN A 882 42.51 13.82 -12.91
N ALA A 883 41.85 12.82 -12.32
CA ALA A 883 41.84 11.46 -12.89
C ALA A 883 40.75 11.24 -13.94
N LYS A 884 39.64 11.98 -13.87
CA LYS A 884 38.48 11.80 -14.76
C LYS A 884 38.64 12.49 -16.13
N THR A 885 39.41 13.56 -16.21
CA THR A 885 39.66 14.31 -17.45
C THR A 885 40.37 13.46 -18.50
N THR A 886 41.24 12.52 -18.08
CA THR A 886 41.98 11.62 -18.98
C THR A 886 41.07 10.55 -19.60
N ALA A 887 40.13 9.99 -18.83
CA ALA A 887 39.17 9.00 -19.34
C ALA A 887 38.16 9.65 -20.30
N VAL A 888 37.65 10.84 -19.96
CA VAL A 888 36.76 11.63 -20.82
C VAL A 888 37.46 12.03 -22.12
N ASN A 889 38.72 12.48 -22.08
CA ASN A 889 39.50 12.77 -23.28
C ASN A 889 39.79 11.52 -24.14
N THR A 890 39.92 10.35 -23.52
CA THR A 890 40.12 9.07 -24.23
C THR A 890 38.83 8.61 -24.92
N ILE A 891 37.67 8.83 -24.29
CA ILE A 891 36.34 8.59 -24.88
C ILE A 891 36.08 9.60 -26.01
N LYS A 892 36.37 10.90 -25.80
CA LYS A 892 36.28 11.94 -26.83
C LYS A 892 37.15 11.59 -28.06
N LYS A 893 38.35 11.05 -27.86
CA LYS A 893 39.21 10.53 -28.93
C LYS A 893 38.66 9.27 -29.61
N LYS A 894 38.05 8.33 -28.87
CA LYS A 894 37.45 7.13 -29.47
C LYS A 894 36.18 7.44 -30.28
N VAL A 895 35.38 8.41 -29.84
CA VAL A 895 34.17 8.86 -30.55
C VAL A 895 34.55 9.70 -31.78
N MET A 896 35.51 10.61 -31.68
CA MET A 896 36.00 11.38 -32.85
C MET A 896 36.74 10.52 -33.88
N ASN A 897 37.35 9.40 -33.48
CA ASN A 897 37.99 8.45 -34.41
C ASN A 897 36.99 7.49 -35.08
N ALA A 898 35.70 7.50 -34.70
CA ALA A 898 34.66 6.65 -35.29
C ALA A 898 33.86 7.33 -36.42
N THR A 899 34.08 8.62 -36.66
CA THR A 899 33.42 9.37 -37.77
C THR A 899 34.29 9.37 -39.03
N CYS A 900 34.27 8.25 -39.76
CA CYS A 900 34.56 8.26 -41.19
C CYS A 900 33.25 8.55 -41.94
N CYS A 901 32.96 9.83 -42.19
CA CYS A 901 32.21 10.28 -43.37
C CYS A 901 32.22 11.82 -43.42
N LYS A 902 32.85 12.35 -44.46
CA LYS A 902 32.64 13.71 -44.96
C LYS A 902 31.15 13.88 -45.29
N CYS A 903 30.48 14.86 -44.70
CA CYS A 903 29.46 15.65 -45.40
C CYS A 903 29.22 16.99 -44.70
N PRO A 904 28.85 18.03 -45.46
CA PRO A 904 28.95 19.43 -45.06
C PRO A 904 27.75 19.88 -44.24
N CYS A 905 28.01 20.87 -43.40
CA CYS A 905 27.05 21.48 -42.50
C CYS A 905 26.16 22.51 -43.24
N VAL A 906 24.92 22.62 -42.75
CA VAL A 906 24.04 23.80 -42.79
C VAL A 906 23.49 24.24 -44.15
N GLU A 907 22.21 23.93 -44.38
CA GLU A 907 21.29 24.87 -45.01
C GLU A 907 20.12 25.12 -44.05
N SER A 908 19.92 26.38 -43.69
CA SER A 908 18.80 26.88 -42.92
C SER A 908 17.60 27.04 -43.85
N GLU A 909 16.65 26.10 -43.82
CA GLU A 909 15.33 26.34 -44.38
C GLU A 909 14.41 26.96 -43.32
N ASP A 910 14.05 28.22 -43.56
CA ASP A 910 12.97 28.93 -42.90
C ASP A 910 11.63 28.24 -43.17
N LEU A 911 11.18 27.39 -42.25
CA LEU A 911 9.77 27.06 -42.09
C LEU A 911 9.25 27.66 -40.77
N SER A 912 8.89 28.93 -40.85
CA SER A 912 8.06 29.62 -39.88
C SER A 912 6.59 29.25 -40.13
N GLU A 913 6.08 28.21 -39.46
CA GLU A 913 4.65 28.18 -39.14
C GLU A 913 4.34 27.43 -37.83
N LYS A 914 3.93 28.24 -36.83
CA LYS A 914 3.12 27.95 -35.62
C LYS A 914 3.67 26.86 -34.69
N ILE A 915 4.27 27.17 -33.54
CA ILE A 915 3.71 27.90 -32.39
C ILE A 915 4.79 28.84 -31.82
N LEU A 916 4.62 30.15 -31.99
CA LEU A 916 5.39 31.17 -31.26
C LEU A 916 4.62 31.51 -29.97
N PRO A 917 5.18 31.34 -28.76
CA PRO A 917 4.63 31.99 -27.58
C PRO A 917 4.64 33.51 -27.80
N LYS A 918 3.60 34.21 -27.34
CA LYS A 918 3.51 35.68 -27.46
C LYS A 918 4.71 36.30 -26.73
N LYS A 919 5.32 37.33 -27.32
CA LYS A 919 6.50 38.05 -26.79
C LYS A 919 6.36 38.50 -25.32
N ASN A 920 5.14 38.76 -24.86
CA ASN A 920 4.84 39.15 -23.47
C ASN A 920 5.02 38.00 -22.44
N GLU A 921 4.91 36.73 -22.85
CA GLU A 921 4.96 35.59 -21.92
C GLU A 921 6.37 35.31 -21.38
N GLU A 922 7.38 35.48 -22.24
CA GLU A 922 8.78 35.29 -21.86
C GLU A 922 9.24 36.40 -20.90
N GLU A 923 8.75 37.64 -21.09
CA GLU A 923 9.05 38.78 -20.22
C GLU A 923 8.43 38.63 -18.82
N GLU A 924 7.16 38.21 -18.71
CA GLU A 924 6.50 37.94 -17.43
C GLU A 924 7.16 36.78 -16.67
N GLU A 925 7.50 35.70 -17.39
CA GLU A 925 8.25 34.58 -16.82
C GLU A 925 9.59 35.04 -16.24
N GLU A 926 10.31 35.90 -16.97
CA GLU A 926 11.59 36.44 -16.54
C GLU A 926 11.46 37.32 -15.29
N ILE A 927 10.45 38.21 -15.23
CA ILE A 927 10.17 39.07 -14.07
C ILE A 927 9.93 38.22 -12.82
N GLN A 928 9.04 37.22 -12.89
CA GLN A 928 8.76 36.37 -11.74
C GLN A 928 9.97 35.53 -11.32
N ARG A 929 10.77 35.05 -12.28
CA ARG A 929 12.02 34.35 -11.97
C ARG A 929 13.01 35.25 -11.23
N ARG A 930 13.12 36.53 -11.63
CA ARG A 930 13.95 37.52 -10.93
C ARG A 930 13.44 37.78 -9.51
N GLU A 931 12.14 37.86 -9.29
CA GLU A 931 11.57 37.99 -7.94
C GLU A 931 11.83 36.76 -7.05
N LEU A 932 11.62 35.56 -7.60
CA LEU A 932 11.92 34.29 -6.93
C LEU A 932 13.41 34.21 -6.54
N GLN A 933 14.28 34.59 -7.47
CA GLN A 933 15.71 34.66 -7.26
C GLN A 933 16.05 35.58 -6.11
N LYS A 934 15.61 36.85 -6.16
CA LYS A 934 15.83 37.85 -5.10
C LYS A 934 15.34 37.38 -3.73
N LYS A 935 14.18 36.74 -3.68
CA LYS A 935 13.54 36.39 -2.41
C LYS A 935 14.13 35.12 -1.76
N TYR A 936 14.44 34.10 -2.55
CA TYR A 936 14.78 32.77 -2.01
C TYR A 936 16.09 32.18 -2.52
N LEU A 937 16.51 32.47 -3.76
CA LEU A 937 17.53 31.69 -4.45
C LEU A 937 18.87 32.43 -4.64
N GLU A 938 18.97 33.71 -4.29
CA GLU A 938 20.24 34.45 -4.29
C GLU A 938 21.29 33.75 -3.42
N PRO A 939 22.55 33.61 -3.90
CA PRO A 939 23.65 33.08 -3.10
C PRO A 939 23.75 33.80 -1.76
N LEU A 940 24.02 33.05 -0.71
CA LEU A 940 24.27 33.65 0.60
C LEU A 940 25.58 34.43 0.52
N LYS A 941 25.55 35.71 0.93
CA LYS A 941 26.79 36.47 1.12
C LYS A 941 27.66 35.74 2.14
N GLU A 942 28.86 35.38 1.74
CA GLU A 942 29.81 34.66 2.60
C GLU A 942 30.35 35.63 3.67
N ASN A 943 29.69 35.67 4.82
CA ASN A 943 30.27 36.30 6.00
C ASN A 943 31.13 35.27 6.74
N LYS A 944 32.46 35.45 6.70
CA LYS A 944 33.42 34.56 7.35
C LYS A 944 33.12 34.36 8.84
N GLU A 945 32.74 35.43 9.56
CA GLU A 945 32.39 35.34 10.98
C GLU A 945 31.16 34.45 11.23
N GLN A 946 30.14 34.56 10.38
CA GLN A 946 28.95 33.70 10.48
C GLN A 946 29.27 32.24 10.12
N GLN A 947 30.11 32.01 9.12
CA GLN A 947 30.54 30.65 8.75
C GLN A 947 31.36 30.00 9.86
N GLU A 948 32.28 30.74 10.48
CA GLU A 948 33.06 30.28 11.64
C GLU A 948 32.14 29.98 12.83
N LYS A 949 31.21 30.89 13.14
CA LYS A 949 30.20 30.66 14.20
C LYS A 949 29.38 29.40 13.95
N ILE A 950 28.83 29.22 12.75
CA ILE A 950 28.05 28.02 12.41
C ILE A 950 28.92 26.75 12.46
N ALA A 951 30.19 26.84 12.05
CA ALA A 951 31.11 25.71 12.15
C ALA A 951 31.37 25.32 13.61
N ASP A 952 31.49 26.30 14.51
CA ASP A 952 31.63 26.05 15.95
C ASP A 952 30.33 25.55 16.59
N ASP A 953 29.18 26.11 16.24
CA ASP A 953 27.86 25.63 16.68
C ASP A 953 27.62 24.17 16.21
N LEU A 954 28.05 23.81 14.99
CA LEU A 954 28.01 22.44 14.48
C LEU A 954 28.93 21.49 15.27
N ARG A 955 30.11 21.95 15.68
CA ARG A 955 31.02 21.18 16.55
C ARG A 955 30.42 21.00 17.95
N GLU A 956 29.78 22.03 18.50
CA GLU A 956 29.09 21.95 19.79
C GLU A 956 27.90 20.99 19.72
N LEU A 957 27.07 21.09 18.68
CA LEU A 957 25.97 20.16 18.42
C LEU A 957 26.46 18.73 18.32
N ARG A 958 27.52 18.48 17.54
CA ARG A 958 28.18 17.17 17.47
C ARG A 958 28.60 16.69 18.85
N ASN A 959 29.24 17.52 19.66
CA ASN A 959 29.71 17.11 20.99
C ASN A 959 28.53 16.70 21.89
N LYS A 960 27.45 17.49 21.92
CA LYS A 960 26.23 17.20 22.69
C LYS A 960 25.56 15.91 22.22
N VAL A 961 25.34 15.76 20.92
CA VAL A 961 24.68 14.58 20.34
C VAL A 961 25.53 13.33 20.52
N THR A 962 26.83 13.40 20.24
CA THR A 962 27.76 12.28 20.45
C THR A 962 27.78 11.85 21.91
N PHE A 963 27.87 12.80 22.84
CA PHE A 963 27.83 12.50 24.27
C PHE A 963 26.53 11.80 24.66
N ALA A 964 25.37 12.38 24.34
CA ALA A 964 24.08 11.79 24.67
C ALA A 964 23.90 10.39 24.06
N PHE A 965 24.26 10.22 22.78
CA PHE A 965 24.14 8.97 22.05
C PHE A 965 24.98 7.84 22.68
N PHE A 966 26.26 8.10 22.93
CA PHE A 966 27.13 7.07 23.52
C PHE A 966 26.92 6.91 25.03
N PHE A 967 26.45 7.94 25.74
CA PHE A 967 26.05 7.81 27.14
C PHE A 967 24.86 6.84 27.29
N CYS A 968 23.85 6.93 26.42
CA CYS A 968 22.76 5.93 26.39
C CYS A 968 23.29 4.51 26.15
N ASN A 969 24.27 4.35 25.25
CA ASN A 969 24.90 3.05 24.99
C ASN A 969 25.70 2.54 26.20
N VAL A 970 26.45 3.40 26.89
CA VAL A 970 27.17 3.03 28.11
C VAL A 970 26.20 2.65 29.23
N LEU A 971 25.15 3.44 29.46
CA LEU A 971 24.10 3.10 30.42
C LEU A 971 23.45 1.75 30.11
N TRP A 972 23.19 1.48 28.83
CA TRP A 972 22.64 0.20 28.39
C TRP A 972 23.58 -0.97 28.68
N LEU A 973 24.88 -0.82 28.39
CA LEU A 973 25.89 -1.83 28.73
C LEU A 973 25.95 -2.04 30.25
N VAL A 974 26.05 -0.97 31.04
CA VAL A 974 26.11 -1.05 32.50
C VAL A 974 24.86 -1.71 33.08
N ALA A 975 23.67 -1.32 32.61
CA ALA A 975 22.40 -1.92 33.04
C ALA A 975 22.38 -3.42 32.71
N THR A 976 22.80 -3.80 31.50
CA THR A 976 22.83 -5.21 31.09
C THR A 976 23.83 -6.02 31.94
N PHE A 977 25.03 -5.48 32.21
CA PHE A 977 26.02 -6.16 33.05
C PHE A 977 25.60 -6.28 34.50
N PHE A 978 25.05 -5.21 35.06
CA PHE A 978 24.51 -5.23 36.43
C PHE A 978 23.44 -6.30 36.58
N LEU A 979 22.54 -6.39 35.59
CA LEU A 979 21.50 -7.40 35.57
C LEU A 979 22.06 -8.83 35.37
N GLN A 980 23.05 -9.02 34.49
CA GLN A 980 23.74 -10.31 34.32
C GLN A 980 24.47 -10.77 35.59
N ALA A 981 25.10 -9.85 36.32
CA ALA A 981 25.78 -10.15 37.59
C ALA A 981 24.82 -10.61 38.70
N ILE A 982 23.53 -10.26 38.61
CA ILE A 982 22.47 -10.69 39.52
C ILE A 982 21.77 -11.98 39.00
N GLY A 983 22.04 -12.38 37.75
CA GLY A 983 21.31 -13.42 37.02
C GLY A 983 21.26 -14.81 37.67
N ASP A 984 22.25 -15.17 38.50
CA ASP A 984 22.23 -16.44 39.25
C ASP A 984 21.07 -16.53 40.25
N LEU A 985 20.53 -15.38 40.71
CA LEU A 985 19.38 -15.30 41.61
C LEU A 985 18.02 -15.41 40.87
N VAL A 986 18.00 -15.17 39.55
CA VAL A 986 16.79 -15.10 38.72
C VAL A 986 17.05 -15.89 37.43
N SER A 987 17.16 -17.21 37.50
CA SER A 987 17.30 -18.06 36.32
C SER A 987 16.00 -18.81 36.01
N ILE A 988 15.56 -18.78 34.75
CA ILE A 988 14.41 -19.57 34.30
C ILE A 988 14.91 -20.96 33.93
N LYS A 989 14.42 -21.99 34.61
CA LYS A 989 14.81 -23.39 34.36
C LYS A 989 13.83 -24.02 33.37
N ILE A 990 14.30 -24.36 32.17
CA ILE A 990 13.48 -25.04 31.15
C ILE A 990 13.96 -26.49 30.95
N PRO A 991 13.05 -27.50 30.96
CA PRO A 991 13.42 -28.89 30.70
C PRO A 991 13.96 -29.06 29.28
N LYS A 992 15.03 -29.82 29.11
CA LYS A 992 15.61 -30.07 27.78
C LYS A 992 14.68 -30.95 26.96
N ILE A 993 14.38 -30.49 25.74
CA ILE A 993 13.67 -31.25 24.72
C ILE A 993 14.71 -31.73 23.69
N TYR A 994 14.80 -33.04 23.51
CA TYR A 994 15.69 -33.67 22.54
C TYR A 994 15.06 -33.63 21.13
N PRO A 995 15.87 -33.75 20.06
CA PRO A 995 15.38 -33.67 18.66
C PRO A 995 14.31 -34.70 18.28
N ASN A 996 14.20 -35.81 19.04
CA ASN A 996 13.19 -36.86 18.90
C ASN A 996 11.84 -36.52 19.60
N GLY A 997 11.72 -35.34 20.23
CA GLY A 997 10.52 -34.91 20.94
C GLY A 997 10.38 -35.44 22.38
N THR A 998 11.35 -36.20 22.88
CA THR A 998 11.37 -36.64 24.29
C THR A 998 11.93 -35.55 25.20
N TYR A 999 11.42 -35.43 26.42
CA TYR A 999 11.97 -34.53 27.45
C TYR A 999 12.46 -35.36 28.65
N ASP A 1000 13.60 -34.98 29.21
CA ASP A 1000 14.09 -35.54 30.48
C ASP A 1000 13.87 -34.49 31.58
N PRO A 1001 13.07 -34.78 32.63
CA PRO A 1001 12.80 -33.83 33.72
C PRO A 1001 14.04 -33.55 34.60
N THR A 1002 15.12 -34.33 34.48
CA THR A 1002 16.35 -34.15 35.27
C THR A 1002 17.38 -33.23 34.59
N GLU A 1003 17.34 -33.14 33.26
CA GLU A 1003 18.21 -32.23 32.50
C GLU A 1003 17.50 -30.91 32.22
N VAL A 1004 17.89 -29.88 32.97
CA VAL A 1004 17.32 -28.53 32.86
C VAL A 1004 18.42 -27.58 32.41
N PHE A 1005 18.13 -26.69 31.46
CA PHE A 1005 19.06 -25.60 31.13
C PHE A 1005 18.56 -24.29 31.75
N SER A 1006 19.50 -23.51 32.28
CA SER A 1006 19.23 -22.18 32.84
C SER A 1006 19.21 -21.14 31.74
N LEU A 1007 18.12 -20.39 31.69
CA LEU A 1007 17.93 -19.25 30.81
C LEU A 1007 18.15 -17.98 31.60
N ASP A 1008 19.07 -17.15 31.11
CA ASP A 1008 19.23 -15.76 31.53
C ASP A 1008 17.98 -14.97 31.05
N PRO A 1009 17.11 -14.50 31.96
CA PRO A 1009 15.90 -13.78 31.59
C PRO A 1009 16.18 -12.47 30.84
N ILE A 1010 17.36 -11.88 31.03
CA ILE A 1010 17.73 -10.60 30.42
C ILE A 1010 18.13 -10.81 28.96
N ALA A 1011 18.99 -11.79 28.70
CA ALA A 1011 19.31 -12.21 27.32
C ALA A 1011 18.04 -12.62 26.58
N LEU A 1012 17.12 -13.32 27.25
CA LEU A 1012 15.81 -13.68 26.69
C LEU A 1012 14.94 -12.45 26.39
N MET A 1013 14.78 -11.51 27.33
CA MET A 1013 13.99 -10.29 27.14
C MET A 1013 14.53 -9.43 25.98
N PHE A 1014 15.85 -9.35 25.86
CA PHE A 1014 16.52 -8.64 24.77
C PHE A 1014 16.22 -9.30 23.40
N LEU A 1015 16.43 -10.61 23.30
CA LEU A 1015 16.15 -11.35 22.06
C LEU A 1015 14.66 -11.29 21.70
N LEU A 1016 13.78 -11.36 22.70
CA LEU A 1016 12.34 -11.21 22.52
C LEU A 1016 11.97 -9.81 22.02
N SER A 1017 12.66 -8.75 22.45
CA SER A 1017 12.37 -7.38 22.00
C SER A 1017 12.71 -7.19 20.51
N PHE A 1018 13.89 -7.63 20.07
CA PHE A 1018 14.27 -7.57 18.67
C PHE A 1018 13.45 -8.54 17.81
N ALA A 1019 13.23 -9.76 18.31
CA ALA A 1019 12.38 -10.75 17.63
C ALA A 1019 10.95 -10.23 17.49
N SER A 1020 10.40 -9.52 18.48
CA SER A 1020 9.06 -8.92 18.39
C SER A 1020 9.00 -7.83 17.34
N LEU A 1021 10.01 -6.96 17.26
CA LEU A 1021 10.09 -5.93 16.22
C LEU A 1021 10.20 -6.54 14.82
N LEU A 1022 11.06 -7.54 14.65
CA LEU A 1022 11.23 -8.26 13.39
C LEU A 1022 9.98 -9.04 13.00
N LEU A 1023 9.33 -9.72 13.95
CA LEU A 1023 8.09 -10.45 13.73
C LEU A 1023 6.96 -9.51 13.32
N MET A 1024 6.85 -8.35 13.98
CA MET A 1024 5.88 -7.33 13.64
C MET A 1024 6.11 -6.79 12.22
N GLN A 1025 7.37 -6.54 11.84
CA GLN A 1025 7.72 -6.16 10.47
C GLN A 1025 7.41 -7.26 9.45
N PHE A 1026 7.65 -8.53 9.80
CA PHE A 1026 7.35 -9.68 8.94
C PHE A 1026 5.85 -9.85 8.71
N VAL A 1027 5.04 -9.76 9.76
CA VAL A 1027 3.56 -9.82 9.64
C VAL A 1027 3.05 -8.67 8.77
N ALA A 1028 3.60 -7.47 8.94
CA ALA A 1028 3.28 -6.34 8.08
C ALA A 1028 3.68 -6.58 6.61
N MET A 1029 4.86 -7.17 6.37
CA MET A 1029 5.31 -7.58 5.04
C MET A 1029 4.33 -8.58 4.39
N LEU A 1030 3.88 -9.61 5.12
CA LEU A 1030 2.89 -10.58 4.60
C LEU A 1030 1.61 -9.87 4.15
N TYR A 1031 1.08 -8.98 4.99
CA TYR A 1031 -0.09 -8.18 4.65
C TYR A 1031 0.16 -7.32 3.40
N HIS A 1032 1.30 -6.65 3.34
CA HIS A 1032 1.69 -5.82 2.20
C HIS A 1032 1.83 -6.62 0.90
N ARG A 1033 2.36 -7.84 0.94
CA ARG A 1033 2.52 -8.71 -0.24
C ARG A 1033 1.19 -9.15 -0.83
N ILE A 1034 0.20 -9.46 0.01
CA ILE A 1034 -1.14 -9.78 -0.46
C ILE A 1034 -1.72 -8.61 -1.27
N TYR A 1035 -1.60 -7.38 -0.77
CA TYR A 1035 -2.06 -6.19 -1.51
C TYR A 1035 -1.26 -5.91 -2.78
N THR A 1036 0.06 -6.14 -2.74
CA THR A 1036 0.93 -5.99 -3.92
C THR A 1036 0.53 -6.99 -5.01
N LEU A 1037 0.22 -8.23 -4.65
CA LEU A 1037 -0.26 -9.26 -5.58
C LEU A 1037 -1.58 -8.84 -6.22
N ILE A 1038 -2.55 -8.38 -5.42
CA ILE A 1038 -3.84 -7.87 -5.94
C ILE A 1038 -3.60 -6.74 -6.95
N HIS A 1039 -2.70 -5.81 -6.62
CA HIS A 1039 -2.33 -4.69 -7.49
C HIS A 1039 -1.70 -5.17 -8.80
N PHE A 1040 -0.76 -6.12 -8.73
CA PHE A 1040 -0.08 -6.68 -9.88
C PHE A 1040 -1.04 -7.42 -10.82
N VAL A 1041 -1.95 -8.25 -10.28
CA VAL A 1041 -2.91 -8.96 -11.14
C VAL A 1041 -3.90 -7.99 -11.78
N ALA A 1042 -4.36 -6.97 -11.04
CA ALA A 1042 -5.19 -5.90 -11.59
C ALA A 1042 -4.49 -5.13 -12.73
N TYR A 1043 -3.15 -4.98 -12.65
CA TYR A 1043 -2.35 -4.37 -13.70
C TYR A 1043 -2.18 -5.30 -14.91
N ALA A 1044 -1.81 -6.56 -14.68
CA ALA A 1044 -1.52 -7.53 -15.74
C ALA A 1044 -2.69 -7.80 -16.68
N ASP A 1045 -3.94 -7.78 -16.18
CA ASP A 1045 -5.14 -8.04 -16.99
C ASP A 1045 -5.51 -6.85 -17.91
N THR A 1046 -4.91 -5.68 -17.68
CA THR A 1046 -5.20 -4.44 -18.42
C THR A 1046 -4.17 -4.07 -19.48
N GLU A 1047 -2.98 -4.68 -19.49
CA GLU A 1047 -2.04 -4.55 -20.61
C GLU A 1047 -2.47 -5.49 -21.75
N MET A 1048 -3.15 -4.95 -22.77
CA MET A 1048 -3.43 -5.69 -24.01
C MET A 1048 -2.14 -6.29 -24.60
N LYS A 1049 -2.27 -7.51 -25.15
CA LYS A 1049 -1.30 -8.42 -25.81
C LYS A 1049 -0.16 -7.79 -26.66
N SER A 1050 -0.24 -6.52 -27.03
CA SER A 1050 0.80 -5.80 -27.79
C SER A 1050 2.08 -5.58 -26.97
N TYR A 1051 1.97 -5.21 -25.68
CA TYR A 1051 3.15 -4.90 -24.84
C TYR A 1051 3.96 -6.14 -24.45
N ARG A 1052 3.31 -7.29 -24.24
CA ARG A 1052 3.99 -8.58 -23.96
C ARG A 1052 4.98 -8.98 -25.05
N LYS A 1053 4.73 -8.60 -26.31
CA LYS A 1053 5.63 -8.87 -27.45
C LYS A 1053 6.80 -7.89 -27.53
N GLN A 1054 6.65 -6.68 -26.99
CA GLN A 1054 7.64 -5.61 -27.02
C GLN A 1054 8.57 -5.63 -25.79
N SER A 1055 8.03 -5.92 -24.60
CA SER A 1055 8.80 -6.04 -23.35
C SER A 1055 9.79 -7.22 -23.38
N HIS A 1056 9.39 -8.35 -23.97
CA HIS A 1056 10.28 -9.49 -24.16
C HIS A 1056 11.47 -9.16 -25.07
N ARG A 1057 11.26 -8.29 -26.07
CA ARG A 1057 12.30 -7.80 -26.99
C ARG A 1057 13.22 -6.77 -26.33
N SER A 1058 12.69 -5.85 -25.51
CA SER A 1058 13.51 -4.86 -24.81
C SER A 1058 14.34 -5.48 -23.68
N HIS A 1059 13.83 -6.52 -23.01
CA HIS A 1059 14.59 -7.24 -21.99
C HIS A 1059 15.76 -8.03 -22.58
N GLN A 1060 15.59 -8.63 -23.77
CA GLN A 1060 16.68 -9.23 -24.55
C GLN A 1060 17.71 -8.19 -24.99
N VAL A 1061 17.30 -6.98 -25.40
CA VAL A 1061 18.23 -5.90 -25.79
C VAL A 1061 19.00 -5.38 -24.58
N SER A 1062 18.35 -5.22 -23.42
CA SER A 1062 19.05 -4.81 -22.19
C SER A 1062 20.08 -5.86 -21.76
N GLN A 1063 19.72 -7.15 -21.74
CA GLN A 1063 20.68 -8.22 -21.45
C GLN A 1063 21.82 -8.28 -22.47
N TRP A 1064 21.55 -8.00 -23.74
CA TRP A 1064 22.56 -7.95 -24.79
C TRP A 1064 23.53 -6.77 -24.62
N ILE A 1065 23.04 -5.59 -24.20
CA ILE A 1065 23.89 -4.43 -23.86
C ILE A 1065 24.74 -4.74 -22.62
N THR A 1066 24.17 -5.32 -21.56
CA THR A 1066 24.93 -5.70 -20.37
C THR A 1066 25.98 -6.77 -20.68
N HIS A 1067 25.68 -7.71 -21.59
CA HIS A 1067 26.62 -8.76 -21.98
C HIS A 1067 27.78 -8.23 -22.84
N LYS A 1068 27.51 -7.28 -23.75
CA LYS A 1068 28.57 -6.58 -24.51
C LYS A 1068 29.44 -5.67 -23.64
N MET A 1069 28.87 -5.04 -22.60
CA MET A 1069 29.64 -4.23 -21.64
C MET A 1069 30.51 -5.06 -20.70
N MET A 1070 30.24 -6.37 -20.52
CA MET A 1070 31.13 -7.27 -19.77
C MET A 1070 32.21 -7.95 -20.63
N THR A 1071 32.13 -7.82 -21.96
CA THR A 1071 33.09 -8.41 -22.91
C THR A 1071 34.03 -7.38 -23.54
N PHE A 1072 33.93 -6.11 -23.13
CA PHE A 1072 34.93 -5.06 -23.28
C PHE A 1072 35.50 -4.71 -21.91
#